data_AF-R7QG12-F1
#
_entry.id   AF-R7QG12-F1
#
_cell.length_a   1.000
_cell.length_b   1.000
_cell.length_c   1.000
_cell.angle_alpha   90.00
_cell.angle_beta   90.00
_cell.angle_gamma   90.00
#
_symmetry.space_group_name_H-M   'P 1'
#
loop_
_entity.id
_entity.type
_entity.pdbx_description
1 polymer ?
#
loop_
_entity_poly.entity_id
_entity_poly.type
_entity_poly.pdbx_seq_one_letter_code
_entity_poly.pdbx_strand_id
1 'polypeptide(L)'
;MSQLKTARVANEVNSTRAGHLILLMDDVLQHCRKWMNEHIALHSLGTHPIGLDDLYRYVAVLLTSHLTGLSFEKTVDLFTRLNCNPPSTHRVRFISRNNLAHSATGRGRGESAWSAQRDETQYLDAFEKAAYEMTRKIFLSPVHTFATLDDDLYGTRARDNQVKTLSMRKADREGHAADAIADALFCVTIAVRFRRRGEPQSTNVLELICTLIEGRGEQCLHGLVIKADRGYGSESLIRTLLQHGIGSILVMSQHLLRCPPFVGKSFISVNRQDEEEGDSDPGQASEEDVLESAVLAFDTHETASAHARGTSSDGAGQLAQVTLQDIGPGQSSSQDEMDGINGIGARRIELDRRRKFVIDDHPEAGPASFFAIKSVKPSSRGHSSSRTPGRSEVTAVAVRENGTKHFSKVLRFFYCVPTAIARTIETWVAVPRTEPVSHMLFSNRDDEGLIVTPSPSSSSDKDMVEHLLLQRCSVLAVGQRCADWFVLRQFRLTGTSAGTILLTDSTVRECVGLPQRQGFDEITLSERLKSLSQTWFGASRSTEAMKRGSMNERGVFAALSSKPFVQAVYECGMLSRADADWMACSPDGIALIDTGQLGISEDVAAHSWMDLASVEIKTNVGVSSLDRAIGMETVDVKTCRVGDAT
;
A
#
# COMPACT_ATOMS: atom_id res chain seq x y z
N MET A 1 1.21 3.42 18.83
CA MET A 1 1.93 2.52 19.77
C MET A 1 1.57 2.71 21.25
N SER A 2 1.46 3.93 21.79
CA SER A 2 1.04 4.15 23.20
C SER A 2 -0.37 3.57 23.48
N GLN A 3 -1.33 3.83 22.58
CA GLN A 3 -2.71 3.31 22.66
C GLN A 3 -2.78 1.78 22.65
N LEU A 4 -2.01 1.11 21.79
CA LEU A 4 -1.91 -0.36 21.76
C LEU A 4 -1.43 -0.91 23.11
N LYS A 5 -0.42 -0.28 23.72
CA LYS A 5 0.08 -0.67 25.04
C LYS A 5 -0.99 -0.50 26.12
N THR A 6 -1.71 0.63 26.11
CA THR A 6 -2.80 0.90 27.06
C THR A 6 -3.93 -0.10 26.91
N ALA A 7 -4.42 -0.34 25.68
CA ALA A 7 -5.48 -1.29 25.39
C ALA A 7 -5.08 -2.73 25.81
N ARG A 8 -3.84 -3.12 25.54
CA ARG A 8 -3.29 -4.42 25.96
C ARG A 8 -3.31 -4.58 27.49
N VAL A 9 -2.85 -3.57 28.23
CA VAL A 9 -2.84 -3.60 29.70
C VAL A 9 -4.27 -3.65 30.24
N ALA A 10 -5.19 -2.89 29.66
CA ALA A 10 -6.59 -2.87 30.08
C ALA A 10 -7.31 -4.21 29.86
N ASN A 11 -6.93 -4.97 28.83
CA ASN A 11 -7.53 -6.27 28.50
C ASN A 11 -6.70 -7.46 29.01
N GLU A 12 -5.66 -7.21 29.81
CA GLU A 12 -4.79 -8.25 30.39
C GLU A 12 -4.16 -9.20 29.36
N VAL A 13 -3.96 -8.71 28.13
CA VAL A 13 -3.44 -9.55 27.05
C VAL A 13 -1.93 -9.54 27.01
N ASN A 14 -1.31 -10.69 26.74
CA ASN A 14 0.13 -10.77 26.57
C ASN A 14 0.62 -9.95 25.37
N SER A 15 1.84 -9.41 25.47
CA SER A 15 2.49 -8.61 24.42
C SER A 15 3.02 -9.43 23.25
N THR A 16 2.23 -10.38 22.77
CA THR A 16 2.56 -11.24 21.63
C THR A 16 1.70 -10.84 20.44
N ARG A 17 2.09 -11.20 19.21
CA ARG A 17 1.23 -10.94 18.04
C ARG A 17 -0.11 -11.66 18.14
N ALA A 18 -0.13 -12.88 18.68
CA ALA A 18 -1.38 -13.58 19.00
C ALA A 18 -2.23 -12.79 20.00
N GLY A 19 -1.62 -12.21 21.02
CA GLY A 19 -2.30 -11.30 21.95
C GLY A 19 -2.86 -10.07 21.26
N HIS A 20 -2.12 -9.45 20.34
CA HIS A 20 -2.63 -8.33 19.55
C HIS A 20 -3.78 -8.75 18.63
N LEU A 21 -3.71 -9.92 17.98
CA LEU A 21 -4.81 -10.44 17.16
C LEU A 21 -6.08 -10.67 17.99
N ILE A 22 -5.95 -11.31 19.16
CA ILE A 22 -7.05 -11.51 20.11
C ILE A 22 -7.66 -10.17 20.48
N LEU A 23 -6.83 -9.19 20.86
CA LEU A 23 -7.29 -7.85 21.21
C LEU A 23 -8.09 -7.20 20.07
N LEU A 24 -7.66 -7.37 18.82
CA LEU A 24 -8.33 -6.77 17.65
C LEU A 24 -9.61 -7.51 17.23
N MET A 25 -9.69 -8.82 17.47
CA MET A 25 -10.79 -9.68 17.00
C MET A 25 -11.84 -10.00 18.06
N ASP A 26 -11.58 -9.75 19.35
CA ASP A 26 -12.45 -10.23 20.42
C ASP A 26 -13.90 -9.77 20.27
N ASP A 27 -14.11 -8.47 20.03
CA ASP A 27 -15.45 -7.88 19.89
C ASP A 27 -16.26 -8.56 18.77
N VAL A 28 -15.66 -8.80 17.60
CA VAL A 28 -16.35 -9.48 16.49
C VAL A 28 -16.61 -10.97 16.80
N LEU A 29 -15.68 -11.65 17.49
CA LEU A 29 -15.90 -13.04 17.90
C LEU A 29 -17.02 -13.15 18.94
N GLN A 30 -17.15 -12.20 19.86
CA GLN A 30 -18.29 -12.16 20.79
C GLN A 30 -19.63 -12.00 20.06
N HIS A 31 -19.67 -11.15 19.02
CA HIS A 31 -20.87 -10.97 18.19
C HIS A 31 -21.19 -12.24 17.38
N CYS A 32 -20.21 -12.81 16.67
CA CYS A 32 -20.38 -14.07 15.96
C CYS A 32 -20.85 -15.19 16.91
N ARG A 33 -20.27 -15.31 18.11
CA ARG A 33 -20.73 -16.27 19.14
C ARG A 33 -22.21 -16.11 19.45
N LYS A 34 -22.65 -14.88 19.69
CA LYS A 34 -24.04 -14.56 20.01
C LYS A 34 -24.96 -14.96 18.87
N TRP A 35 -24.66 -14.53 17.65
CA TRP A 35 -25.49 -14.78 16.47
C TRP A 35 -25.54 -16.26 16.09
N MET A 36 -24.42 -16.98 16.19
CA MET A 36 -24.40 -18.42 15.97
C MET A 36 -25.24 -19.18 17.02
N ASN A 37 -25.09 -18.87 18.30
CA ASN A 37 -25.85 -19.56 19.35
C ASN A 37 -27.35 -19.30 19.24
N GLU A 38 -27.72 -18.09 18.85
CA GLU A 38 -29.09 -17.74 18.49
C GLU A 38 -29.61 -18.60 17.32
N HIS A 39 -28.84 -18.72 16.24
CA HIS A 39 -29.18 -19.56 15.10
C HIS A 39 -29.31 -21.05 15.46
N ILE A 40 -28.37 -21.56 16.26
CA ILE A 40 -28.37 -22.94 16.76
C ILE A 40 -29.63 -23.23 17.57
N ALA A 41 -30.01 -22.31 18.47
CA ALA A 41 -31.21 -22.42 19.28
C ALA A 41 -32.48 -22.39 18.41
N LEU A 42 -32.57 -21.45 17.47
CA LEU A 42 -33.71 -21.31 16.57
C LEU A 42 -33.96 -22.56 15.71
N HIS A 43 -32.89 -23.17 15.20
CA HIS A 43 -32.98 -24.32 14.30
C HIS A 43 -32.86 -25.66 15.02
N SER A 44 -32.77 -25.63 16.36
CA SER A 44 -32.66 -26.83 17.20
C SER A 44 -31.58 -27.80 16.71
N LEU A 45 -30.39 -27.29 16.37
CA LEU A 45 -29.32 -28.07 15.72
C LEU A 45 -28.66 -29.13 16.63
N GLY A 46 -29.28 -29.51 17.75
CA GLY A 46 -28.90 -30.65 18.59
C GLY A 46 -27.50 -30.60 19.17
N THR A 47 -26.85 -29.43 19.19
CA THR A 47 -25.44 -29.25 19.53
C THR A 47 -25.27 -28.32 20.72
N HIS A 48 -24.21 -28.55 21.49
CA HIS A 48 -23.85 -27.66 22.59
C HIS A 48 -23.52 -26.26 22.06
N PRO A 49 -23.93 -25.19 22.78
CA PRO A 49 -23.61 -23.81 22.44
C PRO A 49 -22.11 -23.63 22.16
N ILE A 50 -21.78 -22.74 21.23
CA ILE A 50 -20.41 -22.33 20.93
C ILE A 50 -19.91 -21.42 22.05
N GLY A 51 -18.81 -21.83 22.69
CA GLY A 51 -18.06 -20.99 23.63
C GLY A 51 -17.15 -19.99 22.89
N LEU A 52 -16.64 -18.99 23.59
CA LEU A 52 -15.62 -18.09 23.00
C LEU A 52 -14.29 -18.82 22.79
N ASP A 53 -13.96 -19.76 23.68
CA ASP A 53 -12.79 -20.64 23.55
C ASP A 53 -12.87 -21.54 22.29
N ASP A 54 -14.05 -22.05 21.94
CA ASP A 54 -14.27 -22.76 20.67
C ASP A 54 -13.90 -21.87 19.47
N LEU A 55 -14.32 -20.60 19.50
CA LEU A 55 -14.06 -19.64 18.44
C LEU A 55 -12.59 -19.26 18.32
N TYR A 56 -11.90 -19.01 19.42
CA TYR A 56 -10.47 -18.72 19.38
C TYR A 56 -9.67 -19.88 18.82
N ARG A 57 -9.99 -21.12 19.23
CA ARG A 57 -9.31 -22.29 18.70
C ARG A 57 -9.69 -22.56 17.23
N TYR A 58 -10.93 -22.28 16.83
CA TYR A 58 -11.34 -22.30 15.42
C TYR A 58 -10.55 -21.30 14.59
N VAL A 59 -10.39 -20.05 15.05
CA VAL A 59 -9.56 -19.04 14.37
C VAL A 59 -8.10 -19.48 14.29
N ALA A 60 -7.56 -20.09 15.34
CA ALA A 60 -6.19 -20.62 15.31
C ALA A 60 -6.02 -21.70 14.22
N VAL A 61 -7.00 -22.60 14.08
CA VAL A 61 -7.03 -23.59 13.00
C VAL A 61 -7.16 -22.92 11.63
N LEU A 62 -8.07 -21.96 11.49
CA LEU A 62 -8.30 -21.21 10.25
C LEU A 62 -7.03 -20.48 9.78
N LEU A 63 -6.42 -19.70 10.66
CA LEU A 63 -5.20 -18.95 10.36
C LEU A 63 -4.05 -19.89 10.00
N THR A 64 -3.83 -20.95 10.79
CA THR A 64 -2.73 -21.88 10.53
C THR A 64 -2.94 -22.62 9.23
N SER A 65 -4.16 -23.06 8.94
CA SER A 65 -4.51 -23.70 7.67
C SER A 65 -4.25 -22.78 6.49
N HIS A 66 -4.66 -21.51 6.57
CA HIS A 66 -4.42 -20.52 5.52
C HIS A 66 -2.92 -20.23 5.31
N LEU A 67 -2.17 -20.06 6.41
CA LEU A 67 -0.76 -19.69 6.37
C LEU A 67 0.17 -20.84 5.93
N THR A 68 -0.25 -22.09 6.13
CA THR A 68 0.56 -23.28 5.80
C THR A 68 0.07 -24.00 4.55
N GLY A 69 -1.12 -23.67 4.05
CA GLY A 69 -1.81 -24.43 3.00
C GLY A 69 -2.30 -25.81 3.42
N LEU A 70 -2.18 -26.18 4.71
CA LEU A 70 -2.69 -27.45 5.23
C LEU A 70 -4.23 -27.44 5.28
N SER A 71 -4.86 -28.60 5.05
CA SER A 71 -6.30 -28.73 5.29
C SER A 71 -6.64 -28.56 6.77
N PHE A 72 -7.92 -28.31 7.10
CA PHE A 72 -8.36 -28.25 8.50
C PHE A 72 -8.08 -29.55 9.25
N GLU A 73 -8.25 -30.71 8.63
CA GLU A 73 -7.93 -32.01 9.23
C GLU A 73 -6.45 -32.12 9.58
N LYS A 74 -5.57 -31.77 8.63
CA LYS A 74 -4.12 -31.81 8.85
C LYS A 74 -3.68 -30.80 9.91
N THR A 75 -4.33 -29.64 9.97
CA THR A 75 -4.05 -28.60 10.97
C THR A 75 -4.48 -29.04 12.37
N VAL A 76 -5.65 -29.67 12.50
CA VAL A 76 -6.14 -30.23 13.77
C VAL A 76 -5.25 -31.40 14.23
N ASP A 77 -4.86 -32.30 13.31
CA ASP A 77 -3.91 -33.38 13.59
C ASP A 77 -2.55 -32.84 14.05
N LEU A 78 -2.02 -31.82 13.35
CA LEU A 78 -0.81 -31.12 13.75
C LEU A 78 -0.95 -30.59 15.18
N PHE A 79 -1.95 -29.77 15.47
CA PHE A 79 -2.16 -29.23 16.82
C PHE A 79 -2.30 -30.31 17.89
N THR A 80 -2.97 -31.42 17.59
CA THR A 80 -3.08 -32.56 18.51
C THR A 80 -1.70 -33.16 18.82
N ARG A 81 -0.86 -33.37 17.79
CA ARG A 81 0.52 -33.86 17.96
C ARG A 81 1.42 -32.88 18.72
N LEU A 82 1.12 -31.59 18.68
CA LEU A 82 1.85 -30.57 19.44
C LEU A 82 1.37 -30.46 20.90
N ASN A 83 0.50 -31.35 21.36
CA ASN A 83 -0.16 -31.31 22.66
C ASN A 83 -0.96 -30.01 22.90
N CYS A 84 -1.43 -29.39 21.81
CA CYS A 84 -2.45 -28.34 21.90
C CYS A 84 -3.83 -28.98 22.06
N ASN A 85 -4.84 -28.17 22.39
CA ASN A 85 -6.23 -28.61 22.52
C ASN A 85 -7.11 -28.05 21.39
N PRO A 86 -6.93 -28.50 20.13
CA PRO A 86 -7.73 -28.01 19.01
C PRO A 86 -9.20 -28.49 19.10
N PRO A 87 -10.15 -27.77 18.49
CA PRO A 87 -11.49 -28.29 18.28
C PRO A 87 -11.43 -29.52 17.38
N SER A 88 -12.35 -30.46 17.57
CA SER A 88 -12.50 -31.58 16.64
C SER A 88 -12.80 -31.08 15.22
N THR A 89 -12.38 -31.82 14.20
CA THR A 89 -12.71 -31.49 12.80
C THR A 89 -14.22 -31.31 12.59
N HIS A 90 -15.04 -32.12 13.26
CA HIS A 90 -16.50 -31.96 13.24
C HIS A 90 -16.93 -30.60 13.79
N ARG A 91 -16.36 -30.17 14.92
CA ARG A 91 -16.64 -28.85 15.52
C ARG A 91 -16.18 -27.71 14.62
N VAL A 92 -15.01 -27.82 13.98
CA VAL A 92 -14.52 -26.84 12.99
C VAL A 92 -15.50 -26.71 11.82
N ARG A 93 -15.91 -27.83 11.23
CA ARG A 93 -16.88 -27.84 10.13
C ARG A 93 -18.25 -27.32 10.56
N PHE A 94 -18.66 -27.63 11.79
CA PHE A 94 -19.91 -27.13 12.36
C PHE A 94 -19.89 -25.61 12.50
N ILE A 95 -18.84 -25.04 13.10
CA ILE A 95 -18.67 -23.58 13.21
C ILE A 95 -18.66 -22.95 11.82
N SER A 96 -17.86 -23.48 10.89
CA SER A 96 -17.74 -22.95 9.53
C SER A 96 -19.07 -22.90 8.76
N ARG A 97 -19.99 -23.84 9.01
CA ARG A 97 -21.30 -23.92 8.33
C ARG A 97 -22.37 -23.02 8.95
N ASN A 98 -22.21 -22.70 10.22
CA ASN A 98 -23.24 -21.98 10.99
C ASN A 98 -22.78 -20.59 11.42
N ASN A 99 -21.60 -20.15 10.96
CA ASN A 99 -21.10 -18.81 11.25
C ASN A 99 -21.96 -17.75 10.57
N LEU A 100 -22.34 -16.72 11.32
CA LEU A 100 -23.20 -15.64 10.86
C LEU A 100 -22.51 -14.30 11.10
N ALA A 101 -22.79 -13.35 10.20
CA ALA A 101 -22.36 -11.96 10.31
C ALA A 101 -23.48 -11.03 10.82
N HIS A 102 -24.64 -11.57 11.20
CA HIS A 102 -25.72 -10.81 11.81
C HIS A 102 -26.65 -11.72 12.63
N SER A 103 -27.53 -11.10 13.42
CA SER A 103 -28.52 -11.81 14.23
C SER A 103 -29.55 -12.56 13.37
N ALA A 104 -29.88 -13.79 13.80
CA ALA A 104 -30.82 -14.66 13.10
C ALA A 104 -32.30 -14.28 13.35
N THR A 105 -32.64 -13.75 14.53
CA THR A 105 -33.97 -13.22 14.89
C THR A 105 -34.17 -11.76 14.50
N GLY A 106 -33.09 -11.03 14.18
CA GLY A 106 -33.15 -9.62 13.78
C GLY A 106 -33.80 -9.37 12.41
N ARG A 107 -34.18 -10.42 11.67
CA ARG A 107 -34.83 -10.32 10.35
C ARG A 107 -36.19 -9.62 10.49
N GLY A 108 -36.33 -8.40 9.95
CA GLY A 108 -37.63 -7.73 9.80
C GLY A 108 -37.81 -6.33 10.40
N ARG A 109 -36.76 -5.61 10.81
CA ARG A 109 -36.88 -4.23 11.34
C ARG A 109 -36.77 -3.10 10.32
N GLY A 110 -36.71 -3.39 9.02
CA GLY A 110 -36.65 -2.37 7.95
C GLY A 110 -37.98 -2.18 7.24
N GLU A 111 -38.52 -0.96 7.25
CA GLU A 111 -39.62 -0.53 6.39
C GLU A 111 -39.14 -0.34 4.94
N SER A 112 -39.06 -1.39 4.12
CA SER A 112 -38.97 -1.19 2.65
C SER A 112 -39.05 -2.50 1.86
N ALA A 113 -39.93 -2.49 0.84
CA ALA A 113 -39.99 -3.31 -0.38
C ALA A 113 -39.78 -4.85 -0.29
N TRP A 114 -40.67 -5.59 -0.96
CA TRP A 114 -40.62 -7.07 -1.14
C TRP A 114 -39.26 -7.60 -1.65
N SER A 115 -38.49 -6.79 -2.38
CA SER A 115 -37.14 -7.10 -2.86
C SER A 115 -36.05 -7.07 -1.78
N ALA A 116 -36.22 -6.34 -0.67
CA ALA A 116 -35.27 -6.26 0.43
C ALA A 116 -35.30 -7.49 1.36
N GLN A 117 -36.31 -8.37 1.23
CA GLN A 117 -36.41 -9.58 2.04
C GLN A 117 -35.38 -10.66 1.68
N ARG A 118 -34.75 -10.56 0.49
CA ARG A 118 -33.73 -11.52 0.02
C ARG A 118 -32.30 -11.00 0.05
N ASP A 119 -32.11 -9.70 0.27
CA ASP A 119 -30.79 -9.13 0.45
C ASP A 119 -30.47 -9.01 1.94
N GLU A 120 -29.59 -9.90 2.39
CA GLU A 120 -29.08 -9.97 3.75
C GLU A 120 -27.82 -9.10 3.93
N THR A 121 -27.25 -8.55 2.84
CA THR A 121 -26.05 -7.71 2.95
C THR A 121 -26.29 -6.47 3.79
N GLN A 122 -27.50 -5.89 3.77
CA GLN A 122 -27.88 -4.75 4.62
C GLN A 122 -27.70 -4.98 6.14
N TYR A 123 -27.60 -6.24 6.59
CA TYR A 123 -27.43 -6.56 8.01
C TYR A 123 -25.96 -6.70 8.44
N LEU A 124 -25.01 -6.56 7.52
CA LEU A 124 -23.57 -6.71 7.83
C LEU A 124 -22.98 -5.54 8.62
N ASP A 125 -23.68 -4.41 8.74
CA ASP A 125 -23.18 -3.20 9.41
C ASP A 125 -22.64 -3.47 10.83
N ALA A 126 -23.35 -4.29 11.61
CA ALA A 126 -22.94 -4.63 12.97
C ALA A 126 -21.64 -5.44 12.98
N PHE A 127 -21.47 -6.35 12.03
CA PHE A 127 -20.25 -7.14 11.88
C PHE A 127 -19.07 -6.29 11.40
N GLU A 128 -19.28 -5.48 10.36
CA GLU A 128 -18.27 -4.56 9.82
C GLU A 128 -17.77 -3.59 10.90
N LYS A 129 -18.68 -3.03 11.70
CA LYS A 129 -18.31 -2.15 12.83
C LYS A 129 -17.53 -2.89 13.90
N ALA A 130 -17.99 -4.05 14.35
CA ALA A 130 -17.34 -4.83 15.39
C ALA A 130 -15.95 -5.34 14.96
N ALA A 131 -15.80 -5.76 13.70
CA ALA A 131 -14.55 -6.29 13.15
C ALA A 131 -13.38 -5.28 13.20
N TYR A 132 -13.70 -3.98 13.13
CA TYR A 132 -12.69 -2.93 13.05
C TYR A 132 -12.78 -1.88 14.17
N GLU A 133 -13.65 -2.07 15.17
CA GLU A 133 -13.80 -1.12 16.26
C GLU A 133 -12.49 -0.92 17.04
N MET A 134 -11.88 -2.02 17.51
CA MET A 134 -10.62 -1.93 18.25
C MET A 134 -9.47 -1.42 17.38
N THR A 135 -9.44 -1.84 16.10
CA THR A 135 -8.44 -1.35 15.14
C THR A 135 -8.52 0.17 14.97
N ARG A 136 -9.74 0.72 14.82
CA ARG A 136 -9.97 2.18 14.80
C ARG A 136 -9.49 2.85 16.09
N LYS A 137 -9.79 2.28 17.26
CA LYS A 137 -9.35 2.85 18.55
C LYS A 137 -7.83 2.93 18.68
N ILE A 138 -7.10 1.99 18.09
CA ILE A 138 -5.64 1.87 18.25
C ILE A 138 -4.86 2.60 17.16
N PHE A 139 -5.31 2.53 15.91
CA PHE A 139 -4.53 2.96 14.74
C PHE A 139 -5.02 4.28 14.14
N LEU A 140 -6.28 4.67 14.35
CA LEU A 140 -6.80 5.93 13.83
C LEU A 140 -6.54 7.07 14.83
N SER A 141 -5.49 7.83 14.53
CA SER A 141 -5.10 9.07 15.21
C SER A 141 -5.71 10.28 14.50
N PRO A 142 -6.56 11.09 15.17
CA PRO A 142 -7.16 12.29 14.58
C PRO A 142 -6.17 13.33 14.03
N VAL A 143 -4.90 13.25 14.42
CA VAL A 143 -3.88 14.28 14.16
C VAL A 143 -2.77 13.79 13.21
N HIS A 144 -2.58 12.47 13.07
CA HIS A 144 -1.38 11.91 12.44
C HIS A 144 -1.64 10.70 11.54
N THR A 145 -2.88 10.46 11.14
CA THR A 145 -3.20 9.33 10.26
C THR A 145 -3.22 9.79 8.80
N PHE A 146 -2.38 9.16 7.99
CA PHE A 146 -2.50 9.18 6.54
C PHE A 146 -3.14 7.86 6.14
N ALA A 147 -4.36 7.91 5.60
CA ALA A 147 -5.11 6.75 5.20
C ALA A 147 -5.30 6.69 3.69
N THR A 148 -5.47 5.49 3.15
CA THR A 148 -5.82 5.22 1.77
C THR A 148 -7.23 4.64 1.72
N LEU A 149 -8.07 5.16 0.82
CA LEU A 149 -9.37 4.62 0.47
C LEU A 149 -9.25 3.93 -0.89
N ASP A 150 -9.62 2.65 -0.94
CA ASP A 150 -9.62 1.86 -2.17
C ASP A 150 -10.69 0.75 -2.13
N ASP A 151 -10.99 0.15 -3.29
CA ASP A 151 -11.85 -1.03 -3.37
C ASP A 151 -11.09 -2.35 -3.30
N ASP A 152 -11.65 -3.30 -2.56
CA ASP A 152 -11.17 -4.67 -2.48
C ASP A 152 -12.24 -5.64 -3.01
N LEU A 153 -11.80 -6.71 -3.66
CA LEU A 153 -12.67 -7.74 -4.23
C LEU A 153 -12.45 -9.05 -3.47
N TYR A 154 -13.43 -9.43 -2.66
CA TYR A 154 -13.39 -10.70 -1.94
C TYR A 154 -13.85 -11.82 -2.89
N GLY A 155 -12.88 -12.53 -3.48
CA GLY A 155 -13.11 -13.56 -4.48
C GLY A 155 -14.06 -14.66 -4.02
N THR A 156 -15.16 -14.86 -4.76
CA THR A 156 -16.09 -15.97 -4.51
C THR A 156 -16.91 -16.29 -5.76
N ARG A 157 -17.02 -17.58 -6.05
CA ARG A 157 -17.86 -18.12 -7.14
C ARG A 157 -19.19 -18.69 -6.64
N ALA A 158 -19.49 -18.45 -5.36
CA ALA A 158 -20.69 -18.99 -4.73
C ALA A 158 -21.95 -18.44 -5.43
N ARG A 159 -22.91 -19.34 -5.70
CA ARG A 159 -24.15 -18.99 -6.42
C ARG A 159 -25.12 -18.18 -5.58
N ASP A 160 -25.01 -18.34 -4.28
CA ASP A 160 -25.76 -17.65 -3.23
C ASP A 160 -25.11 -16.32 -2.81
N ASN A 161 -24.01 -15.89 -3.45
CA ASN A 161 -23.52 -14.53 -3.28
C ASN A 161 -24.57 -13.52 -3.79
N GLN A 162 -25.15 -12.77 -2.86
CA GLN A 162 -26.27 -11.87 -3.11
C GLN A 162 -25.84 -10.60 -3.84
N VAL A 163 -24.58 -10.16 -3.70
CA VAL A 163 -24.03 -9.01 -4.41
C VAL A 163 -22.71 -9.44 -5.07
N LYS A 164 -22.81 -9.78 -6.35
CA LYS A 164 -21.67 -10.23 -7.15
C LYS A 164 -21.15 -9.09 -8.00
N THR A 165 -19.85 -8.84 -7.89
CA THR A 165 -19.08 -7.93 -8.72
C THR A 165 -18.19 -8.76 -9.65
N LEU A 166 -18.21 -8.42 -10.93
CA LEU A 166 -17.30 -8.96 -11.94
C LEU A 166 -16.27 -7.89 -12.27
N SER A 167 -14.98 -8.25 -12.26
CA SER A 167 -13.89 -7.33 -12.58
C SER A 167 -12.76 -8.06 -13.28
N MET A 168 -12.59 -7.83 -14.57
CA MET A 168 -11.51 -8.46 -15.34
C MET A 168 -10.10 -8.01 -14.91
N ARG A 169 -10.02 -6.89 -14.19
CA ARG A 169 -8.75 -6.30 -13.71
C ARG A 169 -8.27 -6.89 -12.38
N LYS A 170 -9.16 -7.46 -11.57
CA LYS A 170 -8.82 -8.01 -10.24
C LYS A 170 -8.54 -9.51 -10.35
N ALA A 171 -7.60 -10.02 -9.55
CA ALA A 171 -7.09 -11.40 -9.66
C ALA A 171 -8.19 -12.47 -9.59
N ASP A 172 -9.14 -12.34 -8.66
CA ASP A 172 -10.22 -13.30 -8.46
C ASP A 172 -11.33 -13.22 -9.52
N ARG A 173 -11.36 -12.12 -10.29
CA ARG A 173 -12.33 -11.76 -11.35
C ARG A 173 -13.80 -11.65 -10.95
N GLU A 174 -14.21 -12.33 -9.89
CA GLU A 174 -15.58 -12.49 -9.46
C GLU A 174 -15.62 -12.60 -7.94
N GLY A 175 -16.48 -11.80 -7.30
CA GLY A 175 -16.56 -11.81 -5.84
C GLY A 175 -17.55 -10.79 -5.29
N HIS A 176 -17.40 -10.43 -4.02
CA HIS A 176 -18.14 -9.34 -3.38
C HIS A 176 -17.18 -8.17 -3.17
N ALA A 177 -17.46 -7.03 -3.81
CA ALA A 177 -16.67 -5.83 -3.64
C ALA A 177 -16.96 -5.14 -2.29
N ALA A 178 -15.93 -4.59 -1.68
CA ALA A 178 -16.03 -3.74 -0.50
C ALA A 178 -15.14 -2.50 -0.67
N ASP A 179 -15.56 -1.38 -0.11
CA ASP A 179 -14.69 -0.21 -0.01
C ASP A 179 -13.99 -0.25 1.35
N ALA A 180 -12.69 0.02 1.36
CA ALA A 180 -11.83 -0.14 2.54
C ALA A 180 -10.98 1.10 2.77
N ILE A 181 -10.79 1.44 4.05
CA ILE A 181 -9.86 2.49 4.47
C ILE A 181 -8.75 1.82 5.26
N ALA A 182 -7.50 2.04 4.87
CA ALA A 182 -6.32 1.50 5.53
C ALA A 182 -5.34 2.61 5.92
N ASP A 183 -4.59 2.41 7.00
CA ASP A 183 -3.46 3.27 7.34
C ASP A 183 -2.32 3.05 6.34
N ALA A 184 -1.82 4.13 5.76
CA ALA A 184 -0.80 4.09 4.70
C ALA A 184 0.60 3.74 5.21
N LEU A 185 0.87 3.90 6.50
CA LEU A 185 2.20 3.67 7.08
C LEU A 185 2.34 2.25 7.62
N PHE A 186 1.34 1.80 8.37
CA PHE A 186 1.31 0.48 9.01
C PHE A 186 0.65 -0.58 8.14
N CYS A 187 0.01 -0.19 7.03
CA CYS A 187 -0.74 -1.08 6.14
C CYS A 187 -1.83 -1.87 6.90
N VAL A 188 -2.51 -1.20 7.84
CA VAL A 188 -3.56 -1.79 8.67
C VAL A 188 -4.91 -1.29 8.19
N THR A 189 -5.80 -2.20 7.83
CA THR A 189 -7.19 -1.86 7.48
C THR A 189 -7.91 -1.30 8.70
N ILE A 190 -8.37 -0.07 8.59
CA ILE A 190 -9.06 0.70 9.63
C ILE A 190 -10.57 0.47 9.58
N ALA A 191 -11.15 0.36 8.38
CA ALA A 191 -12.57 0.10 8.22
C ALA A 191 -12.86 -0.52 6.85
N VAL A 192 -13.92 -1.31 6.76
CA VAL A 192 -14.41 -1.93 5.52
C VAL A 192 -15.92 -1.82 5.50
N ARG A 193 -16.51 -1.60 4.32
CA ARG A 193 -17.94 -1.72 4.09
C ARG A 193 -18.21 -2.44 2.78
N PHE A 194 -18.89 -3.58 2.85
CA PHE A 194 -19.28 -4.35 1.67
C PHE A 194 -20.37 -3.62 0.89
N ARG A 195 -20.21 -3.55 -0.43
CA ARG A 195 -21.20 -2.89 -1.30
C ARG A 195 -22.53 -3.62 -1.22
N ARG A 196 -23.62 -2.86 -1.04
CA ARG A 196 -24.99 -3.39 -0.95
C ARG A 196 -25.67 -3.36 -2.31
N ARG A 197 -26.72 -4.18 -2.50
CA ARG A 197 -27.47 -4.19 -3.76
C ARG A 197 -28.23 -2.89 -3.95
N GLY A 198 -28.08 -2.27 -5.13
CA GLY A 198 -28.80 -1.05 -5.48
C GLY A 198 -28.31 0.20 -4.74
N GLU A 199 -27.28 0.09 -3.91
CA GLU A 199 -26.65 1.23 -3.25
C GLU A 199 -25.53 1.81 -4.14
N PRO A 200 -25.55 3.12 -4.44
CA PRO A 200 -24.45 3.77 -5.14
C PRO A 200 -23.15 3.71 -4.34
N GLN A 201 -22.01 3.59 -5.03
CA GLN A 201 -20.68 3.59 -4.38
C GLN A 201 -20.44 4.86 -3.53
N SER A 202 -20.95 6.00 -3.97
CA SER A 202 -20.85 7.26 -3.22
C SER A 202 -21.53 7.12 -1.84
N THR A 203 -22.74 6.59 -1.77
CA THR A 203 -23.41 6.27 -0.51
C THR A 203 -22.62 5.24 0.29
N ASN A 204 -22.04 4.24 -0.38
CA ASN A 204 -21.22 3.22 0.28
C ASN A 204 -20.07 3.84 1.09
N VAL A 205 -19.30 4.70 0.42
CA VAL A 205 -18.15 5.43 0.97
C VAL A 205 -18.57 6.44 2.04
N LEU A 206 -19.71 7.12 1.88
CA LEU A 206 -20.21 8.08 2.87
C LEU A 206 -20.44 7.40 4.22
N GLU A 207 -21.14 6.27 4.26
CA GLU A 207 -21.36 5.55 5.51
C GLU A 207 -20.07 4.93 6.07
N LEU A 208 -19.13 4.55 5.20
CA LEU A 208 -17.80 4.11 5.64
C LEU A 208 -17.06 5.26 6.37
N ILE A 209 -17.16 6.49 5.87
CA ILE A 209 -16.62 7.69 6.53
C ILE A 209 -17.37 7.97 7.83
N CYS A 210 -18.71 7.91 7.84
CA CYS A 210 -19.51 8.03 9.06
C CYS A 210 -19.03 7.05 10.13
N THR A 211 -18.78 5.80 9.74
CA THR A 211 -18.24 4.75 10.61
C THR A 211 -16.89 5.14 11.21
N LEU A 212 -15.99 5.82 10.48
CA LEU A 212 -14.74 6.30 11.08
C LEU A 212 -14.93 7.35 12.18
N ILE A 213 -16.00 8.14 12.08
CA ILE A 213 -16.32 9.26 12.96
C ILE A 213 -17.14 8.81 14.18
N GLU A 214 -17.95 7.76 14.02
CA GLU A 214 -18.78 7.21 15.08
C GLU A 214 -17.98 6.96 16.37
N GLY A 215 -18.55 7.42 17.50
CA GLY A 215 -17.94 7.25 18.83
C GLY A 215 -16.82 8.24 19.18
N ARG A 216 -16.47 9.18 18.30
CA ARG A 216 -15.40 10.17 18.55
C ARG A 216 -15.88 11.53 19.09
N GLY A 217 -17.19 11.74 19.22
CA GLY A 217 -17.77 12.96 19.76
C GLY A 217 -17.36 14.21 18.94
N GLU A 218 -16.96 15.29 19.63
CA GLU A 218 -16.52 16.55 19.01
C GLU A 218 -15.03 16.55 18.57
N GLN A 219 -14.33 15.42 18.64
CA GLN A 219 -12.92 15.37 18.24
C GLN A 219 -12.76 15.69 16.75
N CYS A 220 -12.14 16.83 16.45
CA CYS A 220 -11.86 17.20 15.07
C CYS A 220 -10.79 16.28 14.46
N LEU A 221 -11.08 15.73 13.28
CA LEU A 221 -10.17 14.88 12.50
C LEU A 221 -9.21 15.70 11.61
N HIS A 222 -8.80 16.89 12.06
CA HIS A 222 -8.04 17.85 11.26
C HIS A 222 -6.66 17.40 10.80
N GLY A 223 -6.09 16.36 11.41
CA GLY A 223 -4.84 15.75 10.94
C GLY A 223 -5.03 14.36 10.34
N LEU A 224 -6.26 13.91 10.10
CA LEU A 224 -6.53 12.76 9.24
C LEU A 224 -6.50 13.22 7.79
N VAL A 225 -5.71 12.55 6.95
CA VAL A 225 -5.68 12.77 5.50
C VAL A 225 -6.03 11.48 4.78
N ILE A 226 -7.09 11.50 3.97
CA ILE A 226 -7.50 10.36 3.13
C ILE A 226 -7.01 10.56 1.70
N LYS A 227 -6.27 9.58 1.18
CA LYS A 227 -5.85 9.51 -0.21
C LYS A 227 -6.72 8.50 -0.96
N ALA A 228 -7.12 8.80 -2.19
CA ALA A 228 -7.90 7.86 -2.99
C ALA A 228 -7.59 8.00 -4.48
N ASP A 229 -7.86 6.92 -5.22
CA ASP A 229 -7.63 6.83 -6.65
C ASP A 229 -8.71 7.55 -7.48
N ARG A 230 -8.64 7.38 -8.80
CA ARG A 230 -9.56 7.99 -9.77
C ARG A 230 -11.03 7.58 -9.61
N GLY A 231 -11.31 6.43 -8.99
CA GLY A 231 -12.67 5.95 -8.75
C GLY A 231 -13.42 6.79 -7.71
N TYR A 232 -12.68 7.46 -6.82
CA TYR A 232 -13.25 8.19 -5.68
C TYR A 232 -13.19 9.71 -5.82
N GLY A 233 -12.45 10.24 -6.80
CA GLY A 233 -12.18 11.67 -7.00
C GLY A 233 -13.38 12.52 -7.43
N SER A 234 -14.42 12.59 -6.60
CA SER A 234 -15.65 13.35 -6.82
C SER A 234 -15.75 14.58 -5.89
N GLU A 235 -16.44 15.63 -6.35
CA GLU A 235 -16.67 16.83 -5.54
C GLU A 235 -17.50 16.54 -4.27
N SER A 236 -18.47 15.63 -4.37
CA SER A 236 -19.32 15.22 -3.24
C SER A 236 -18.49 14.59 -2.13
N LEU A 237 -17.52 13.75 -2.46
CA LEU A 237 -16.60 13.18 -1.49
C LEU A 237 -15.72 14.25 -0.84
N ILE A 238 -15.14 15.16 -1.63
CA ILE A 238 -14.31 16.27 -1.10
C ILE A 238 -15.11 17.09 -0.09
N ARG A 239 -16.34 17.47 -0.44
CA ARG A 239 -17.22 18.25 0.45
C ARG A 239 -17.54 17.52 1.74
N THR A 240 -17.79 16.21 1.67
CA THR A 240 -18.08 15.39 2.85
C THR A 240 -16.87 15.31 3.77
N LEU A 241 -15.68 15.02 3.23
CA LEU A 241 -14.45 14.98 4.02
C LEU A 241 -14.19 16.33 4.71
N LEU A 242 -14.39 17.43 3.97
CA LEU A 242 -14.28 18.78 4.50
C LEU A 242 -15.27 19.09 5.63
N GLN A 243 -16.52 18.63 5.55
CA GLN A 243 -17.52 18.81 6.60
C GLN A 243 -17.09 18.17 7.92
N HIS A 244 -16.31 17.09 7.86
CA HIS A 244 -15.77 16.40 9.03
C HIS A 244 -14.35 16.86 9.40
N GLY A 245 -13.85 17.90 8.72
CA GLY A 245 -12.50 18.42 8.93
C GLY A 245 -11.39 17.48 8.47
N ILE A 246 -11.71 16.44 7.70
CA ILE A 246 -10.77 15.45 7.18
C ILE A 246 -10.09 16.03 5.94
N GLY A 247 -8.75 15.98 5.92
CA GLY A 247 -7.99 16.34 4.74
C GLY A 247 -8.07 15.27 3.65
N SER A 248 -7.87 15.64 2.39
CA SER A 248 -7.94 14.70 1.28
C SER A 248 -6.89 14.96 0.20
N ILE A 249 -6.47 13.89 -0.48
CA ILE A 249 -5.68 13.94 -1.72
C ILE A 249 -6.29 12.93 -2.70
N LEU A 250 -7.01 13.39 -3.71
CA LEU A 250 -7.80 12.53 -4.59
C LEU A 250 -7.34 12.68 -6.03
N VAL A 251 -7.06 11.57 -6.70
CA VAL A 251 -6.82 11.56 -8.14
C VAL A 251 -8.12 11.90 -8.87
N MET A 252 -8.06 12.80 -9.85
CA MET A 252 -9.26 13.23 -10.57
C MET A 252 -9.83 12.11 -11.45
N SER A 253 -11.16 11.93 -11.43
CA SER A 253 -11.85 10.93 -12.26
C SER A 253 -11.86 11.29 -13.75
N GLN A 254 -11.95 10.27 -14.62
CA GLN A 254 -11.96 10.46 -16.07
C GLN A 254 -13.24 11.15 -16.59
N HIS A 255 -14.40 10.97 -15.97
CA HIS A 255 -15.62 11.68 -16.39
C HIS A 255 -15.55 13.19 -16.09
N LEU A 256 -14.73 13.61 -15.12
CA LEU A 256 -14.37 15.01 -14.90
C LEU A 256 -13.36 15.54 -15.94
N LEU A 257 -12.87 14.73 -16.89
CA LEU A 257 -12.06 15.20 -18.04
C LEU A 257 -12.85 16.09 -18.99
N ARG A 258 -14.19 16.01 -18.95
CA ARG A 258 -15.04 16.95 -19.68
C ARG A 258 -15.18 18.30 -18.98
N CYS A 259 -14.84 18.45 -17.70
CA CYS A 259 -14.92 19.74 -16.96
C CYS A 259 -13.76 19.99 -15.95
N PRO A 260 -12.48 19.68 -16.23
CA PRO A 260 -11.42 19.95 -15.26
C PRO A 260 -11.01 21.44 -15.34
N PRO A 261 -10.49 22.02 -14.25
CA PRO A 261 -9.76 23.29 -14.34
C PRO A 261 -8.45 23.12 -15.13
N PHE A 262 -8.04 21.93 -15.54
CA PHE A 262 -6.82 21.72 -16.33
C PHE A 262 -7.05 20.71 -17.46
N VAL A 263 -7.25 21.22 -18.68
CA VAL A 263 -7.54 20.43 -19.90
C VAL A 263 -6.28 20.36 -20.76
N GLY A 264 -5.90 19.17 -21.24
CA GLY A 264 -4.79 19.06 -22.20
C GLY A 264 -5.15 19.67 -23.55
N LYS A 265 -4.22 20.33 -24.25
CA LYS A 265 -4.45 20.87 -25.60
C LYS A 265 -4.93 19.78 -26.56
N SER A 266 -4.41 18.56 -26.42
CA SER A 266 -4.81 17.41 -27.23
C SER A 266 -6.32 17.11 -27.19
N PHE A 267 -6.98 17.35 -26.05
CA PHE A 267 -8.42 17.11 -25.85
C PHE A 267 -9.33 18.16 -26.52
N ILE A 268 -8.78 19.27 -27.01
CA ILE A 268 -9.52 20.36 -27.64
C ILE A 268 -9.43 20.27 -29.17
N SER A 269 -8.50 19.47 -29.71
CA SER A 269 -8.37 19.30 -31.16
C SER A 269 -9.52 18.45 -31.72
N VAL A 270 -10.23 18.99 -32.71
CA VAL A 270 -11.49 18.44 -33.27
C VAL A 270 -11.25 17.27 -34.22
N ASN A 271 -9.99 16.87 -34.46
CA ASN A 271 -9.61 15.87 -35.48
C ASN A 271 -9.24 14.50 -34.90
N ARG A 272 -9.71 14.14 -33.70
CA ARG A 272 -9.49 12.79 -33.19
C ARG A 272 -10.43 11.84 -33.94
N GLN A 273 -9.87 11.07 -34.87
CA GLN A 273 -10.42 9.76 -35.22
C GLN A 273 -10.20 8.91 -33.98
N ASP A 274 -11.27 8.59 -33.27
CA ASP A 274 -11.22 7.70 -32.11
C ASP A 274 -10.79 6.32 -32.62
N GLU A 275 -9.49 6.03 -32.58
CA GLU A 275 -9.03 4.64 -32.50
C GLU A 275 -9.49 4.15 -31.13
N GLU A 276 -10.52 3.31 -31.13
CA GLU A 276 -11.03 2.60 -29.98
C GLU A 276 -9.86 1.90 -29.26
N GLU A 277 -9.39 2.46 -28.15
CA GLU A 277 -8.69 1.67 -27.14
C GLU A 277 -9.68 0.61 -26.66
N GLY A 278 -9.49 -0.62 -27.15
CA GLY A 278 -10.26 -1.79 -26.77
C GLY A 278 -10.09 -2.11 -25.30
N ASP A 279 -10.89 -1.46 -24.46
CA ASP A 279 -11.21 -1.91 -23.11
C ASP A 279 -12.72 -1.69 -22.94
N SER A 280 -13.49 -2.55 -23.59
CA SER A 280 -14.95 -2.59 -23.45
C SER A 280 -15.29 -2.93 -22.00
N ASP A 281 -15.82 -1.95 -21.28
CA ASP A 281 -16.27 -1.99 -19.88
C ASP A 281 -17.73 -2.47 -19.83
N PRO A 282 -18.07 -3.73 -19.49
CA PRO A 282 -19.44 -4.15 -19.35
C PRO A 282 -19.82 -4.00 -17.88
N GLY A 283 -20.20 -2.78 -17.47
CA GLY A 283 -20.58 -2.55 -16.07
C GLY A 283 -21.10 -1.17 -15.70
N GLN A 284 -21.01 -0.16 -16.56
CA GLN A 284 -21.58 1.15 -16.23
C GLN A 284 -23.09 1.17 -16.43
N ALA A 285 -23.79 1.64 -15.39
CA ALA A 285 -25.19 2.03 -15.46
C ALA A 285 -25.40 3.00 -16.64
N SER A 286 -26.55 2.86 -17.30
CA SER A 286 -26.96 3.61 -18.49
C SER A 286 -26.62 5.11 -18.40
N GLU A 287 -25.95 5.61 -19.44
CA GLU A 287 -25.48 7.00 -19.62
C GLU A 287 -26.61 8.05 -19.63
N GLU A 288 -27.89 7.67 -19.59
CA GLU A 288 -29.01 8.60 -19.72
C GLU A 288 -29.36 9.37 -18.43
N ASP A 289 -29.05 8.86 -17.24
CA ASP A 289 -29.50 9.49 -15.97
C ASP A 289 -28.56 10.60 -15.44
N VAL A 290 -27.35 10.76 -16.02
CA VAL A 290 -26.35 11.75 -15.53
C VAL A 290 -26.41 13.08 -16.30
N LEU A 291 -26.99 13.08 -17.51
CA LEU A 291 -26.95 14.25 -18.39
C LEU A 291 -27.91 15.38 -17.95
N GLU A 292 -28.98 15.08 -17.23
CA GLU A 292 -29.99 16.09 -16.85
C GLU A 292 -29.60 16.96 -15.64
N SER A 293 -28.65 16.54 -14.81
CA SER A 293 -28.22 17.31 -13.61
C SER A 293 -27.05 18.29 -13.86
N ALA A 294 -26.42 18.27 -15.03
CA ALA A 294 -25.23 19.08 -15.31
C ALA A 294 -25.52 20.50 -15.84
N VAL A 295 -26.79 20.88 -16.01
CA VAL A 295 -27.18 22.23 -16.45
C VAL A 295 -27.82 22.99 -15.29
N LEU A 296 -27.02 23.40 -14.30
CA LEU A 296 -27.43 24.41 -13.33
C LEU A 296 -26.29 25.40 -13.04
N ALA A 297 -26.67 26.67 -13.07
CA ALA A 297 -25.82 27.84 -13.23
C ALA A 297 -24.75 27.99 -12.14
N PHE A 298 -23.51 28.24 -12.57
CA PHE A 298 -22.48 28.84 -11.73
C PHE A 298 -22.86 30.31 -11.50
N ASP A 299 -23.34 30.64 -10.31
CA ASP A 299 -23.49 32.03 -9.89
C ASP A 299 -22.11 32.71 -9.86
N THR A 300 -22.01 33.77 -10.64
CA THR A 300 -20.79 34.46 -11.03
C THR A 300 -20.34 35.47 -9.99
N HIS A 301 -19.40 35.08 -9.12
CA HIS A 301 -18.40 36.00 -8.54
C HIS A 301 -17.15 35.21 -8.13
N GLU A 302 -16.28 34.89 -9.09
CA GLU A 302 -15.05 34.11 -8.87
C GLU A 302 -13.77 34.87 -9.26
N THR A 303 -12.84 34.98 -8.31
CA THR A 303 -11.42 35.29 -8.55
C THR A 303 -10.63 33.98 -8.60
N ALA A 304 -10.28 33.51 -9.80
CA ALA A 304 -9.35 32.40 -10.01
C ALA A 304 -7.99 32.94 -10.48
N SER A 305 -6.90 32.48 -9.86
CA SER A 305 -5.52 32.84 -10.24
C SER A 305 -4.74 31.57 -10.58
N ALA A 306 -4.15 31.52 -11.78
CA ALA A 306 -3.35 30.40 -12.26
C ALA A 306 -1.89 30.84 -12.37
N HIS A 307 -0.97 30.07 -11.78
CA HIS A 307 0.47 30.33 -11.83
C HIS A 307 1.20 29.10 -12.37
N ALA A 308 2.07 29.30 -13.36
CA ALA A 308 3.02 28.28 -13.82
C ALA A 308 4.36 28.50 -13.10
N ARG A 309 4.92 27.45 -12.50
CA ARG A 309 6.30 27.46 -11.99
C ARG A 309 7.15 26.56 -12.87
N GLY A 310 8.05 27.15 -13.64
CA GLY A 310 9.05 26.43 -14.42
C GLY A 310 10.34 26.26 -13.64
N THR A 311 11.00 25.11 -13.80
CA THR A 311 12.37 24.88 -13.34
C THR A 311 13.34 25.28 -14.44
N SER A 312 13.59 26.57 -14.62
CA SER A 312 14.74 27.04 -15.41
C SER A 312 15.88 27.36 -14.46
N SER A 313 16.94 26.56 -14.51
CA SER A 313 18.26 26.99 -14.05
C SER A 313 18.76 28.06 -15.02
N ASP A 314 18.55 29.32 -14.67
CA ASP A 314 19.41 30.48 -14.96
C ASP A 314 18.58 31.77 -14.99
N GLY A 315 19.11 32.80 -14.33
CA GLY A 315 18.73 34.20 -14.57
C GLY A 315 17.76 34.82 -13.56
N ALA A 316 18.25 35.84 -12.84
CA ALA A 316 17.44 36.79 -12.10
C ALA A 316 16.38 37.46 -13.00
N GLY A 317 15.14 37.62 -12.52
CA GLY A 317 14.08 38.27 -13.29
C GLY A 317 12.89 38.74 -12.43
N GLN A 318 12.50 39.99 -12.60
CA GLN A 318 11.59 40.80 -11.79
C GLN A 318 10.12 40.33 -11.77
N LEU A 319 9.46 40.59 -10.64
CA LEU A 319 8.00 40.66 -10.50
C LEU A 319 7.45 41.83 -11.34
N ALA A 320 6.74 41.54 -12.42
CA ALA A 320 5.96 42.54 -13.15
C ALA A 320 4.47 42.41 -12.79
N GLN A 321 3.92 43.44 -12.16
CA GLN A 321 2.50 43.62 -11.88
C GLN A 321 1.89 44.41 -13.06
N VAL A 322 0.99 43.81 -13.84
CA VAL A 322 0.29 44.53 -14.92
C VAL A 322 -1.09 44.93 -14.44
N THR A 323 -1.31 46.24 -14.35
CA THR A 323 -2.62 46.88 -14.11
C THR A 323 -3.12 47.41 -15.47
N LEU A 324 -4.34 47.05 -15.87
CA LEU A 324 -4.96 47.55 -17.11
C LEU A 324 -5.93 48.70 -16.78
N GLN A 325 -5.66 49.88 -17.33
CA GLN A 325 -6.59 51.00 -17.47
C GLN A 325 -7.08 51.10 -18.93
N ASP A 326 -8.39 51.29 -19.07
CA ASP A 326 -9.19 51.96 -20.11
C ASP A 326 -8.73 52.00 -21.58
N ILE A 327 -9.54 51.43 -22.49
CA ILE A 327 -9.95 52.06 -23.77
C ILE A 327 -11.40 51.61 -24.13
N GLY A 328 -12.25 52.58 -24.49
CA GLY A 328 -13.70 52.47 -24.73
C GLY A 328 -14.16 51.98 -26.13
N PRO A 329 -15.44 52.21 -26.51
CA PRO A 329 -16.18 51.36 -27.45
C PRO A 329 -16.41 51.97 -28.86
N GLY A 330 -16.70 51.09 -29.84
CA GLY A 330 -17.21 51.40 -31.19
C GLY A 330 -16.50 50.56 -32.27
N GLN A 331 -17.10 50.08 -33.36
CA GLN A 331 -18.44 50.19 -33.96
C GLN A 331 -18.60 49.01 -34.96
N SER A 332 -19.85 48.67 -35.24
CA SER A 332 -20.36 47.68 -36.20
C SER A 332 -20.25 48.10 -37.67
N SER A 333 -20.13 47.13 -38.58
CA SER A 333 -20.62 47.27 -39.96
C SER A 333 -21.06 45.92 -40.56
N SER A 334 -22.17 45.99 -41.28
CA SER A 334 -23.13 44.99 -41.78
C SER A 334 -22.88 44.47 -43.20
N GLN A 335 -23.61 43.40 -43.59
CA GLN A 335 -24.33 43.12 -44.87
C GLN A 335 -24.25 41.61 -45.24
N ASP A 336 -25.33 40.81 -45.14
CA ASP A 336 -26.50 40.57 -46.05
C ASP A 336 -26.33 39.21 -46.79
N GLU A 337 -26.98 38.12 -46.36
CA GLU A 337 -28.26 37.51 -46.84
C GLU A 337 -28.22 36.74 -48.19
N MET A 338 -28.37 35.40 -48.16
CA MET A 338 -29.51 34.67 -48.77
C MET A 338 -29.40 33.11 -48.71
N ASP A 339 -30.50 32.55 -48.21
CA ASP A 339 -31.07 31.18 -48.13
C ASP A 339 -30.55 29.98 -48.95
N GLY A 340 -30.62 28.79 -48.30
CA GLY A 340 -30.59 27.47 -48.94
C GLY A 340 -30.70 26.29 -47.96
N ILE A 341 -31.89 25.70 -47.88
CA ILE A 341 -32.36 24.62 -46.98
C ILE A 341 -31.56 23.30 -47.12
N ASN A 342 -31.01 22.78 -46.02
CA ASN A 342 -31.07 21.37 -45.54
C ASN A 342 -29.91 21.01 -44.59
N GLY A 343 -30.22 20.48 -43.40
CA GLY A 343 -29.27 19.67 -42.61
C GLY A 343 -29.17 20.04 -41.13
N ILE A 344 -29.98 19.36 -40.32
CA ILE A 344 -29.77 18.99 -38.91
C ILE A 344 -28.65 19.78 -38.20
N GLY A 345 -29.04 20.84 -37.49
CA GLY A 345 -28.13 21.70 -36.76
C GLY A 345 -27.33 20.93 -35.70
N ALA A 346 -26.05 20.73 -35.97
CA ALA A 346 -25.05 20.48 -34.94
C ALA A 346 -25.07 21.68 -34.00
N ARG A 347 -25.71 21.54 -32.83
CA ARG A 347 -25.54 22.48 -31.72
C ARG A 347 -24.07 22.43 -31.32
N ARG A 348 -23.26 23.32 -31.90
CA ARG A 348 -21.97 23.74 -31.32
C ARG A 348 -22.29 24.29 -29.94
N ILE A 349 -22.12 23.45 -28.92
CA ILE A 349 -21.97 23.92 -27.55
C ILE A 349 -20.65 24.69 -27.55
N GLU A 350 -20.72 26.01 -27.75
CA GLU A 350 -19.62 26.91 -27.48
C GLU A 350 -19.31 26.81 -25.98
N LEU A 351 -18.35 25.95 -25.66
CA LEU A 351 -17.68 25.91 -24.37
C LEU A 351 -16.85 27.19 -24.25
N ASP A 352 -17.48 28.27 -23.79
CA ASP A 352 -16.80 29.51 -23.40
C ASP A 352 -15.92 29.26 -22.16
N ARG A 353 -14.81 28.55 -22.38
CA ARG A 353 -13.78 28.30 -21.38
C ARG A 353 -12.74 29.39 -21.50
N ARG A 354 -12.54 30.14 -20.40
CA ARG A 354 -11.37 31.01 -20.26
C ARG A 354 -10.12 30.20 -20.58
N ARG A 355 -9.35 30.61 -21.60
CA ARG A 355 -8.08 29.99 -22.09
C ARG A 355 -6.99 29.76 -21.01
N LYS A 356 -7.22 30.14 -19.75
CA LYS A 356 -6.29 30.08 -18.62
C LYS A 356 -6.06 28.68 -18.03
N PHE A 357 -6.82 27.69 -18.48
CA PHE A 357 -6.90 26.35 -17.89
C PHE A 357 -6.58 25.23 -18.90
N VAL A 358 -5.93 25.58 -20.01
CA VAL A 358 -5.47 24.64 -21.03
C VAL A 358 -3.97 24.42 -20.86
N ILE A 359 -3.57 23.17 -20.65
CA ILE A 359 -2.17 22.73 -20.50
C ILE A 359 -1.67 22.21 -21.83
N ASP A 360 -0.49 22.65 -22.23
CA ASP A 360 0.24 22.02 -23.32
C ASP A 360 0.71 20.62 -22.90
N ASP A 361 0.12 19.57 -23.46
CA ASP A 361 0.47 18.18 -23.16
C ASP A 361 1.34 17.55 -24.26
N HIS A 362 1.98 18.38 -25.08
CA HIS A 362 2.96 17.90 -26.05
C HIS A 362 4.17 17.26 -25.34
N PRO A 363 4.70 16.11 -25.83
CA PRO A 363 5.86 15.44 -25.24
C PRO A 363 7.09 16.34 -25.03
N GLU A 364 7.30 17.29 -25.94
CA GLU A 364 8.43 18.22 -25.90
C GLU A 364 8.24 19.42 -24.97
N ALA A 365 7.05 19.59 -24.38
CA ALA A 365 6.77 20.73 -23.52
C ALA A 365 7.55 20.70 -22.18
N GLY A 366 8.23 19.59 -21.87
CA GLY A 366 9.01 19.39 -20.65
C GLY A 366 8.17 19.34 -19.38
N PRO A 367 8.78 19.10 -18.21
CA PRO A 367 8.04 18.93 -16.97
C PRO A 367 7.48 20.27 -16.48
N ALA A 368 6.23 20.29 -16.01
CA ALA A 368 5.61 21.48 -15.44
C ALA A 368 4.52 21.13 -14.44
N SER A 369 4.32 22.00 -13.45
CA SER A 369 3.24 21.90 -12.48
C SER A 369 2.33 23.11 -12.53
N PHE A 370 1.03 22.87 -12.49
CA PHE A 370 -0.02 23.88 -12.56
C PHE A 370 -0.91 23.77 -11.32
N PHE A 371 -1.26 24.91 -10.74
CA PHE A 371 -2.04 24.99 -9.51
C PHE A 371 -3.23 25.93 -9.70
N ALA A 372 -4.40 25.51 -9.22
CA ALA A 372 -5.60 26.33 -9.15
C ALA A 372 -6.23 26.16 -7.76
N ILE A 373 -6.51 27.26 -7.08
CA ILE A 373 -7.01 27.26 -5.70
C ILE A 373 -8.43 27.81 -5.68
N LYS A 374 -9.34 27.10 -5.01
CA LYS A 374 -10.70 27.56 -4.75
C LYS A 374 -11.01 27.46 -3.26
N SER A 375 -11.44 28.57 -2.69
CA SER A 375 -11.87 28.59 -1.29
C SER A 375 -13.34 28.15 -1.18
N VAL A 376 -13.58 27.03 -0.50
CA VAL A 376 -14.90 26.41 -0.32
C VAL A 376 -15.40 26.68 1.10
N LYS A 377 -16.69 27.06 1.22
CA LYS A 377 -17.39 27.11 2.51
C LYS A 377 -18.09 25.76 2.71
N PRO A 378 -17.77 24.98 3.76
CA PRO A 378 -18.54 23.80 4.09
C PRO A 378 -19.98 24.21 4.44
N SER A 379 -20.96 23.63 3.76
CA SER A 379 -22.37 23.78 4.14
C SER A 379 -22.57 23.06 5.48
N SER A 380 -22.88 23.81 6.54
CA SER A 380 -23.16 23.24 7.86
C SER A 380 -24.50 22.49 7.83
N ARG A 381 -24.50 21.16 7.95
CA ARG A 381 -25.70 20.45 8.44
C ARG A 381 -25.81 20.73 9.93
N GLY A 382 -26.91 21.35 10.34
CA GLY A 382 -27.11 21.94 11.66
C GLY A 382 -26.72 21.02 12.81
N HIS A 383 -25.59 21.32 13.45
CA HIS A 383 -25.33 21.03 14.86
C HIS A 383 -24.70 22.29 15.44
N SER A 384 -25.33 22.81 16.50
CA SER A 384 -25.10 24.10 17.14
C SER A 384 -23.77 24.17 17.87
N SER A 385 -22.65 24.22 17.14
CA SER A 385 -21.37 24.67 17.71
C SER A 385 -20.98 26.02 17.10
N SER A 386 -20.71 26.99 17.96
CA SER A 386 -20.53 28.42 17.68
C SER A 386 -19.21 28.78 16.95
N ARG A 387 -18.60 27.84 16.23
CA ARG A 387 -17.44 28.12 15.39
C ARG A 387 -17.89 28.23 13.95
N THR A 388 -17.87 29.46 13.43
CA THR A 388 -17.97 29.72 11.99
C THR A 388 -17.01 28.78 11.25
N PRO A 389 -17.49 27.90 10.35
CA PRO A 389 -16.60 27.01 9.63
C PRO A 389 -15.59 27.86 8.86
N GLY A 390 -14.30 27.70 9.19
CA GLY A 390 -13.22 28.36 8.48
C GLY A 390 -13.34 28.05 7.00
N ARG A 391 -13.02 29.03 6.15
CA ARG A 391 -12.97 28.83 4.71
C ARG A 391 -11.86 27.80 4.44
N SER A 392 -12.19 26.67 3.82
CA SER A 392 -11.19 25.66 3.44
C SER A 392 -10.72 25.93 2.02
N GLU A 393 -9.45 25.72 1.74
CA GLU A 393 -8.89 25.85 0.40
C GLU A 393 -8.74 24.47 -0.24
N VAL A 394 -9.33 24.31 -1.42
CA VAL A 394 -9.15 23.14 -2.27
C VAL A 394 -8.21 23.54 -3.39
N THR A 395 -7.12 22.80 -3.55
CA THR A 395 -6.13 23.00 -4.60
C THR A 395 -6.26 21.91 -5.64
N ALA A 396 -6.49 22.29 -6.89
CA ALA A 396 -6.32 21.41 -8.04
C ALA A 396 -4.86 21.51 -8.51
N VAL A 397 -4.26 20.36 -8.77
CA VAL A 397 -2.91 20.24 -9.30
C VAL A 397 -2.94 19.46 -10.59
N ALA A 398 -2.19 19.94 -11.58
CA ALA A 398 -1.80 19.14 -12.72
C ALA A 398 -0.27 19.10 -12.80
N VAL A 399 0.28 17.89 -12.89
CA VAL A 399 1.71 17.65 -13.07
C VAL A 399 1.89 17.01 -14.42
N ARG A 400 2.62 17.71 -15.29
CA ARG A 400 3.10 17.19 -16.57
C ARG A 400 4.47 16.56 -16.32
N GLU A 401 4.55 15.26 -16.48
CA GLU A 401 5.80 14.50 -16.36
C GLU A 401 6.53 14.46 -17.73
N ASN A 402 7.80 14.06 -17.71
CA ASN A 402 8.53 13.77 -18.94
C ASN A 402 7.80 12.65 -19.70
N GLY A 403 7.30 12.99 -20.88
CA GLY A 403 6.63 12.04 -21.76
C GLY A 403 7.59 11.12 -22.49
N THR A 404 7.05 10.05 -23.06
CA THR A 404 7.73 9.32 -24.14
C THR A 404 7.60 10.11 -25.45
N LYS A 405 8.26 9.68 -26.54
CA LYS A 405 8.13 10.32 -27.87
C LYS A 405 6.67 10.42 -28.37
N HIS A 406 5.73 9.70 -27.77
CA HIS A 406 4.34 9.59 -28.24
C HIS A 406 3.31 10.25 -27.32
N PHE A 407 3.60 10.45 -26.03
CA PHE A 407 2.65 11.04 -25.08
C PHE A 407 3.35 11.67 -23.87
N SER A 408 2.84 12.80 -23.38
CA SER A 408 3.12 13.30 -22.03
C SER A 408 1.97 12.93 -21.10
N LYS A 409 2.25 12.23 -20.00
CA LYS A 409 1.25 11.92 -18.99
C LYS A 409 1.06 13.14 -18.10
N VAL A 410 -0.15 13.71 -18.13
CA VAL A 410 -0.55 14.77 -17.19
C VAL A 410 -1.33 14.15 -16.03
N LEU A 411 -0.68 14.00 -14.89
CA LEU A 411 -1.32 13.58 -13.64
C LEU A 411 -2.15 14.74 -13.09
N ARG A 412 -3.36 14.44 -12.62
CA ARG A 412 -4.30 15.43 -12.08
C ARG A 412 -4.86 14.96 -10.76
N PHE A 413 -4.78 15.81 -9.74
CA PHE A 413 -5.32 15.51 -8.42
C PHE A 413 -5.82 16.76 -7.73
N PHE A 414 -6.77 16.58 -6.82
CA PHE A 414 -7.16 17.59 -5.86
C PHE A 414 -6.51 17.28 -4.53
N TYR A 415 -6.16 18.31 -3.78
CA TYR A 415 -5.91 18.16 -2.36
C TYR A 415 -6.57 19.27 -1.56
N CYS A 416 -6.97 18.90 -0.35
CA CYS A 416 -7.37 19.82 0.70
C CYS A 416 -6.76 19.31 1.99
N VAL A 417 -5.65 19.91 2.43
CA VAL A 417 -4.91 19.45 3.61
C VAL A 417 -4.50 20.65 4.46
N PRO A 418 -4.19 20.47 5.77
CA PRO A 418 -3.63 21.51 6.60
C PRO A 418 -2.44 22.23 5.93
N THR A 419 -2.31 23.54 6.14
CA THR A 419 -1.29 24.38 5.49
C THR A 419 0.14 23.86 5.67
N ALA A 420 0.46 23.26 6.81
CA ALA A 420 1.76 22.63 7.04
C ALA A 420 2.03 21.49 6.05
N ILE A 421 1.03 20.64 5.80
CA ILE A 421 1.12 19.54 4.83
C ILE A 421 1.09 20.08 3.41
N ALA A 422 0.25 21.08 3.12
CA ALA A 422 0.18 21.73 1.81
C ALA A 422 1.56 22.29 1.42
N ARG A 423 2.24 23.01 2.33
CA ARG A 423 3.62 23.49 2.11
C ARG A 423 4.58 22.36 1.80
N THR A 424 4.48 21.21 2.46
CA THR A 424 5.31 20.04 2.16
C THR A 424 5.00 19.45 0.79
N ILE A 425 3.72 19.37 0.38
CA ILE A 425 3.31 18.89 -0.95
C ILE A 425 3.79 19.86 -2.05
N GLU A 426 3.70 21.16 -1.80
CA GLU A 426 4.14 22.22 -2.70
C GLU A 426 5.66 22.38 -2.75
N THR A 427 6.36 21.88 -1.73
CA THR A 427 7.81 21.84 -1.68
C THR A 427 8.26 20.57 -2.37
N TRP A 428 8.70 20.72 -3.61
CA TRP A 428 9.40 19.65 -4.30
C TRP A 428 10.68 19.31 -3.53
N VAL A 429 10.68 18.16 -2.87
CA VAL A 429 11.93 17.52 -2.49
C VAL A 429 12.48 16.97 -3.78
N ALA A 430 13.52 17.62 -4.32
CA ALA A 430 14.44 16.92 -5.18
C ALA A 430 15.01 15.79 -4.33
N VAL A 431 14.37 14.62 -4.39
CA VAL A 431 15.04 13.40 -3.98
C VAL A 431 16.16 13.31 -5.00
N PRO A 432 17.44 13.53 -4.62
CA PRO A 432 18.50 13.24 -5.57
C PRO A 432 18.17 11.83 -6.07
N ARG A 433 18.07 11.65 -7.40
CA ARG A 433 18.16 10.30 -7.95
C ARG A 433 19.39 9.76 -7.24
N THR A 434 19.19 8.87 -6.27
CA THR A 434 20.30 8.19 -5.66
C THR A 434 20.94 7.56 -6.85
N GLU A 435 22.09 8.11 -7.26
CA GLU A 435 22.91 7.45 -8.26
C GLU A 435 22.91 6.00 -7.82
N PRO A 436 22.54 5.07 -8.72
CA PRO A 436 22.30 3.69 -8.35
C PRO A 436 23.48 3.27 -7.49
N VAL A 437 23.21 2.98 -6.20
CA VAL A 437 24.28 2.70 -5.26
C VAL A 437 24.99 1.50 -5.86
N SER A 438 26.19 1.74 -6.41
CA SER A 438 26.88 0.79 -7.30
C SER A 438 27.08 -0.55 -6.61
N HIS A 439 27.12 -0.51 -5.28
CA HIS A 439 27.32 -1.63 -4.39
C HIS A 439 26.03 -2.30 -3.90
N MET A 440 24.81 -1.90 -4.31
CA MET A 440 23.57 -2.54 -3.84
C MET A 440 22.85 -3.27 -4.97
N LEU A 441 22.64 -4.57 -4.83
CA LEU A 441 21.89 -5.37 -5.82
C LEU A 441 20.41 -5.01 -5.83
N PHE A 442 19.82 -5.12 -7.02
CA PHE A 442 18.41 -4.88 -7.29
C PHE A 442 17.95 -3.49 -6.86
N SER A 443 18.86 -2.50 -6.88
CA SER A 443 18.55 -1.10 -6.56
C SER A 443 17.90 -0.36 -7.72
N ASN A 444 18.08 -0.84 -8.95
CA ASN A 444 17.60 -0.18 -10.15
C ASN A 444 16.08 -0.34 -10.28
N ARG A 445 15.40 0.72 -10.72
CA ARG A 445 13.95 0.77 -10.93
C ARG A 445 13.62 1.31 -12.32
N ASP A 446 12.63 0.72 -12.96
CA ASP A 446 12.03 1.27 -14.18
C ASP A 446 11.09 2.44 -13.84
N ASP A 447 10.49 3.04 -14.85
CA ASP A 447 9.61 4.19 -14.70
C ASP A 447 8.30 3.83 -13.96
N GLU A 448 7.98 2.54 -13.88
CA GLU A 448 6.87 1.95 -13.14
C GLU A 448 7.22 1.61 -11.68
N GLY A 449 8.49 1.75 -11.29
CA GLY A 449 8.97 1.45 -9.94
C GLY A 449 9.17 -0.05 -9.66
N LEU A 450 9.24 -0.89 -10.70
CA LEU A 450 9.59 -2.30 -10.61
C LEU A 450 11.11 -2.49 -10.70
N ILE A 451 11.60 -3.63 -10.19
CA ILE A 451 13.02 -3.98 -10.30
C ILE A 451 13.36 -4.16 -11.78
N VAL A 452 14.33 -3.39 -12.27
CA VAL A 452 14.85 -3.56 -13.64
C VAL A 452 15.50 -4.93 -13.73
N THR A 453 14.99 -5.78 -14.62
CA THR A 453 15.63 -7.07 -14.89
C THR A 453 16.89 -6.83 -15.72
N PRO A 454 18.07 -7.30 -15.27
CA PRO A 454 19.30 -7.07 -16.01
C PRO A 454 19.30 -7.81 -17.34
N SER A 455 19.85 -7.17 -18.37
CA SER A 455 20.06 -7.83 -19.67
C SER A 455 21.16 -8.87 -19.56
N PRO A 456 20.97 -10.10 -20.10
CA PRO A 456 22.03 -11.11 -20.15
C PRO A 456 23.24 -10.71 -21.00
N SER A 457 23.11 -9.65 -21.82
CA SER A 457 24.20 -9.08 -22.62
C SER A 457 24.95 -7.91 -21.94
N SER A 458 24.60 -7.56 -20.70
CA SER A 458 25.27 -6.46 -19.99
C SER A 458 26.71 -6.82 -19.65
N SER A 459 27.63 -5.86 -19.81
CA SER A 459 29.03 -5.99 -19.40
C SER A 459 29.27 -5.56 -17.95
N SER A 460 28.21 -5.19 -17.22
CA SER A 460 28.27 -4.81 -15.81
C SER A 460 28.32 -6.06 -14.93
N ASP A 461 29.35 -6.17 -14.08
CA ASP A 461 29.46 -7.25 -13.09
C ASP A 461 28.22 -7.35 -12.20
N LYS A 462 27.63 -6.20 -11.85
CA LYS A 462 26.40 -6.11 -11.05
C LYS A 462 25.23 -6.77 -11.78
N ASP A 463 25.05 -6.44 -13.05
CA ASP A 463 23.94 -6.95 -13.86
C ASP A 463 24.07 -8.46 -14.06
N MET A 464 25.30 -8.95 -14.24
CA MET A 464 25.59 -10.38 -14.30
C MET A 464 25.20 -11.08 -12.99
N VAL A 465 25.62 -10.54 -11.83
CA VAL A 465 25.28 -11.10 -10.52
C VAL A 465 23.76 -11.12 -10.31
N GLU A 466 23.08 -10.01 -10.59
CA GLU A 466 21.62 -9.90 -10.48
C GLU A 466 20.91 -10.90 -11.40
N HIS A 467 21.38 -11.06 -12.64
CA HIS A 467 20.80 -12.00 -13.60
C HIS A 467 20.92 -13.45 -13.11
N LEU A 468 22.11 -13.84 -12.63
CA LEU A 468 22.35 -15.19 -12.09
C LEU A 468 21.48 -15.49 -10.86
N LEU A 469 21.29 -14.50 -9.99
CA LEU A 469 20.42 -14.65 -8.82
C LEU A 469 18.94 -14.80 -9.22
N LEU A 470 18.45 -13.99 -10.16
CA LEU A 470 17.06 -14.03 -10.62
C LEU A 470 16.67 -15.37 -11.29
N GLN A 471 17.65 -16.13 -11.80
CA GLN A 471 17.38 -17.47 -12.33
C GLN A 471 16.94 -18.48 -11.26
N ARG A 472 17.29 -18.25 -9.99
CA ARG A 472 17.06 -19.20 -8.89
C ARG A 472 16.35 -18.60 -7.69
N CYS A 473 16.27 -17.27 -7.62
CA CYS A 473 15.77 -16.54 -6.48
C CYS A 473 14.73 -15.51 -6.90
N SER A 474 13.78 -15.26 -6.01
CA SER A 474 12.89 -14.12 -6.07
C SER A 474 13.36 -13.06 -5.08
N VAL A 475 13.37 -11.79 -5.50
CA VAL A 475 13.77 -10.67 -4.65
C VAL A 475 12.59 -10.29 -3.76
N LEU A 476 12.78 -10.36 -2.46
CA LEU A 476 11.77 -9.95 -1.47
C LEU A 476 12.01 -8.52 -1.00
N ALA A 477 13.25 -8.19 -0.64
CA ALA A 477 13.63 -6.87 -0.15
C ALA A 477 14.96 -6.45 -0.76
N VAL A 478 15.15 -5.15 -1.02
CA VAL A 478 16.41 -4.63 -1.58
C VAL A 478 17.47 -4.42 -0.52
N GLY A 479 17.07 -3.98 0.66
CA GLY A 479 17.98 -3.77 1.79
C GLY A 479 17.83 -4.83 2.87
N GLN A 480 18.84 -4.97 3.71
CA GLN A 480 18.65 -5.64 4.99
C GLN A 480 18.00 -4.68 5.99
N ARG A 481 17.19 -5.23 6.91
CA ARG A 481 16.64 -4.50 8.07
C ARG A 481 15.76 -3.29 7.71
N CYS A 482 15.32 -3.16 6.46
CA CYS A 482 14.25 -2.27 6.05
C CYS A 482 12.88 -2.84 6.44
N ALA A 483 11.81 -2.05 6.30
CA ALA A 483 10.48 -2.43 6.77
C ALA A 483 9.94 -3.69 6.06
N ASP A 484 10.05 -3.70 4.73
CA ASP A 484 9.78 -4.83 3.84
C ASP A 484 10.58 -6.07 4.23
N TRP A 485 11.86 -5.94 4.60
CA TRP A 485 12.68 -7.06 5.09
C TRP A 485 12.05 -7.75 6.31
N PHE A 486 11.60 -6.99 7.31
CA PHE A 486 10.97 -7.56 8.51
C PHE A 486 9.59 -8.18 8.24
N VAL A 487 8.85 -7.62 7.29
CA VAL A 487 7.53 -8.13 6.91
C VAL A 487 7.69 -9.44 6.12
N LEU A 488 8.51 -9.42 5.08
CA LEU A 488 8.66 -10.53 4.13
C LEU A 488 9.49 -11.68 4.67
N ARG A 489 10.24 -11.47 5.76
CA ARG A 489 10.91 -12.56 6.50
C ARG A 489 9.93 -13.53 7.19
N GLN A 490 8.70 -13.11 7.45
CA GLN A 490 7.73 -13.91 8.20
C GLN A 490 7.33 -15.17 7.43
N PHE A 491 7.06 -16.25 8.17
CA PHE A 491 6.70 -17.58 7.63
C PHE A 491 7.78 -18.25 6.77
N ARG A 492 8.97 -17.64 6.65
CA ARG A 492 10.08 -18.20 5.91
C ARG A 492 11.12 -18.78 6.84
N LEU A 493 11.67 -19.92 6.45
CA LEU A 493 12.82 -20.51 7.10
C LEU A 493 14.08 -19.77 6.64
N THR A 494 14.61 -18.92 7.52
CA THR A 494 15.84 -18.16 7.25
C THR A 494 17.10 -18.97 7.52
N GLY A 495 18.24 -18.61 6.91
CA GLY A 495 19.53 -19.28 7.14
C GLY A 495 19.87 -19.48 8.63
N THR A 496 19.64 -18.48 9.48
CA THR A 496 19.84 -18.60 10.93
C THR A 496 18.89 -19.60 11.59
N SER A 497 17.62 -19.61 11.17
CA SER A 497 16.61 -20.56 11.65
C SER A 497 16.94 -21.99 11.21
N ALA A 498 17.33 -22.17 9.94
CA ALA A 498 17.76 -23.45 9.39
C ALA A 498 19.01 -23.98 10.12
N GLY A 499 19.99 -23.12 10.40
CA GLY A 499 21.17 -23.48 11.19
C GLY A 499 20.80 -23.94 12.61
N THR A 500 19.82 -23.30 13.24
CA THR A 500 19.31 -23.72 14.55
C THR A 500 18.67 -25.10 14.48
N ILE A 501 17.88 -25.38 13.43
CA ILE A 501 17.29 -26.71 13.20
C ILE A 501 18.41 -27.74 12.98
N LEU A 502 19.39 -27.45 12.14
CA LEU A 502 20.54 -28.32 11.85
C LEU A 502 21.38 -28.65 13.10
N LEU A 503 21.51 -27.71 14.03
CA LEU A 503 22.26 -27.93 15.27
C LEU A 503 21.52 -28.81 16.29
N THR A 504 20.21 -28.96 16.15
CA THR A 504 19.34 -29.52 17.18
C THR A 504 18.52 -30.73 16.72
N ASP A 505 18.48 -31.04 15.42
CA ASP A 505 17.68 -32.13 14.86
C ASP A 505 18.57 -33.29 14.39
N SER A 506 18.47 -34.45 15.04
CA SER A 506 19.26 -35.63 14.72
C SER A 506 18.97 -36.16 13.31
N THR A 507 17.69 -36.15 12.90
CA THR A 507 17.27 -36.60 11.57
C THR A 507 17.81 -35.69 10.48
N VAL A 508 17.71 -34.37 10.64
CA VAL A 508 18.25 -33.43 9.65
C VAL A 508 19.78 -33.55 9.58
N ARG A 509 20.47 -33.74 10.71
CA ARG A 509 21.93 -33.98 10.73
C ARG A 509 22.32 -35.25 9.99
N GLU A 510 21.57 -36.33 10.18
CA GLU A 510 21.77 -37.57 9.45
C GLU A 510 21.55 -37.37 7.95
N CYS A 511 20.47 -36.68 7.55
CA CYS A 511 20.19 -36.37 6.15
C CYS A 511 21.29 -35.56 5.47
N VAL A 512 22.03 -34.72 6.21
CA VAL A 512 23.16 -33.94 5.67
C VAL A 512 24.54 -34.54 5.97
N GLY A 513 24.60 -35.77 6.50
CA GLY A 513 25.86 -36.46 6.79
C GLY A 513 26.68 -35.88 7.94
N LEU A 514 26.07 -35.13 8.86
CA LEU A 514 26.74 -34.58 10.04
C LEU A 514 26.71 -35.58 11.20
N PRO A 515 27.79 -35.68 12.01
CA PRO A 515 27.83 -36.57 13.15
C PRO A 515 26.74 -36.22 14.17
N GLN A 516 26.13 -37.23 14.77
CA GLN A 516 25.20 -37.00 15.88
C GLN A 516 25.93 -36.38 17.07
N ARG A 517 25.30 -35.39 17.70
CA ARG A 517 25.80 -34.82 18.96
C ARG A 517 25.20 -35.60 20.11
N GLN A 518 26.05 -36.19 20.95
CA GLN A 518 25.62 -36.78 22.22
C GLN A 518 25.18 -35.66 23.19
N GLY A 519 24.06 -35.84 23.89
CA GLY A 519 23.63 -34.97 24.98
C GLY A 519 22.74 -33.77 24.60
N PHE A 520 22.13 -33.76 23.42
CA PHE A 520 21.03 -32.84 23.11
C PHE A 520 19.70 -33.58 23.16
N ASP A 521 18.75 -33.07 23.96
CA ASP A 521 17.38 -33.56 23.96
C ASP A 521 16.76 -33.33 22.58
N GLU A 522 16.03 -34.34 22.09
CA GLU A 522 15.32 -34.25 20.82
C GLU A 522 14.24 -33.17 20.92
N ILE A 523 14.49 -32.01 20.28
CA ILE A 523 13.53 -30.91 20.28
C ILE A 523 12.31 -31.34 19.47
N THR A 524 11.15 -31.35 20.12
CA THR A 524 9.88 -31.74 19.50
C THR A 524 9.52 -30.76 18.38
N LEU A 525 8.74 -31.22 17.40
CA LEU A 525 8.17 -30.35 16.36
C LEU A 525 7.41 -29.15 16.96
N SER A 526 6.76 -29.34 18.12
CA SER A 526 6.05 -28.29 18.87
C SER A 526 6.97 -27.18 19.33
N GLU A 527 8.09 -27.54 19.96
CA GLU A 527 9.08 -26.59 20.43
C GLU A 527 9.77 -25.87 19.26
N ARG A 528 9.98 -26.56 18.13
CA ARG A 528 10.51 -25.93 16.90
C ARG A 528 9.54 -24.91 16.32
N LEU A 529 8.26 -25.27 16.16
CA LEU A 529 7.25 -24.35 15.65
C LEU A 529 7.05 -23.16 16.58
N LYS A 530 7.14 -23.37 17.90
CA LYS A 530 7.13 -22.30 18.90
C LYS A 530 8.34 -21.37 18.73
N SER A 531 9.53 -21.91 18.52
CA SER A 531 10.76 -21.13 18.27
C SER A 531 10.71 -20.35 16.95
N LEU A 532 10.21 -20.97 15.88
CA LEU A 532 9.99 -20.30 14.59
C LEU A 532 8.95 -19.19 14.72
N SER A 533 7.83 -19.45 15.40
CA SER A 533 6.81 -18.45 15.71
C SER A 533 7.39 -17.27 16.50
N GLN A 534 8.25 -17.52 17.49
CA GLN A 534 8.96 -16.45 18.20
C GLN A 534 9.94 -15.69 17.28
N THR A 535 10.55 -16.35 16.31
CA THR A 535 11.45 -15.70 15.35
C THR A 535 10.69 -14.84 14.34
N TRP A 536 9.56 -15.33 13.82
CA TRP A 536 8.71 -14.62 12.88
C TRP A 536 7.95 -13.47 13.55
N PHE A 537 7.51 -13.68 14.80
CA PHE A 537 6.57 -12.80 15.47
C PHE A 537 7.09 -12.07 16.69
N GLY A 538 8.27 -12.42 17.19
CA GLY A 538 8.88 -11.81 18.37
C GLY A 538 9.21 -10.34 18.17
N ALA A 539 9.14 -9.58 19.27
CA ALA A 539 9.53 -8.17 19.34
C ALA A 539 10.92 -8.03 19.99
N SER A 540 11.89 -8.80 19.50
CA SER A 540 13.26 -8.78 20.02
C SER A 540 13.92 -7.44 19.67
N ARG A 541 14.30 -6.66 20.69
CA ARG A 541 15.13 -5.46 20.47
C ARG A 541 16.53 -5.87 20.05
N SER A 542 17.14 -5.15 19.10
CA SER A 542 18.54 -5.34 18.74
C SER A 542 19.42 -5.20 19.97
N THR A 543 20.21 -6.24 20.25
CA THR A 543 21.18 -6.21 21.34
C THR A 543 22.32 -5.25 21.03
N GLU A 544 23.07 -4.81 22.03
CA GLU A 544 24.27 -3.98 21.82
C GLU A 544 25.28 -4.66 20.89
N ALA A 545 25.46 -5.98 21.02
CA ALA A 545 26.31 -6.75 20.12
C ALA A 545 25.83 -6.68 18.66
N MET A 546 24.50 -6.77 18.42
CA MET A 546 23.93 -6.63 17.08
C MET A 546 24.17 -5.23 16.50
N LYS A 547 23.92 -4.17 17.28
CA LYS A 547 24.16 -2.79 16.83
C LYS A 547 25.62 -2.57 16.46
N ARG A 548 26.55 -3.08 17.28
CA ARG A 548 28.00 -2.99 17.04
C ARG A 548 28.44 -3.79 15.82
N GLY A 549 27.87 -4.98 15.61
CA GLY A 549 28.08 -5.75 14.39
C GLY A 549 27.68 -4.95 13.14
N SER A 550 26.48 -4.35 13.15
CA SER A 550 26.00 -3.54 12.04
C SER A 550 26.87 -2.31 11.73
N MET A 551 27.45 -1.67 12.75
CA MET A 551 28.38 -0.55 12.51
C MET A 551 29.67 -1.00 11.82
N ASN A 552 30.15 -2.22 12.10
CA ASN A 552 31.41 -2.74 11.57
C ASN A 552 31.28 -3.39 10.19
N GLU A 553 30.07 -3.74 9.75
CA GLU A 553 29.80 -4.37 8.45
C GLU A 553 30.45 -3.59 7.30
N ARG A 554 30.30 -2.26 7.26
CA ARG A 554 30.88 -1.41 6.21
C ARG A 554 32.40 -1.48 6.12
N GLY A 555 33.08 -1.45 7.26
CA GLY A 555 34.55 -1.53 7.31
C GLY A 555 35.06 -2.90 6.85
N VAL A 556 34.37 -3.98 7.26
CA VAL A 556 34.68 -5.34 6.79
C VAL A 556 34.41 -5.48 5.29
N PHE A 557 33.32 -4.89 4.81
CA PHE A 557 32.96 -4.88 3.40
C PHE A 557 34.04 -4.22 2.54
N ALA A 558 34.49 -3.02 2.93
CA ALA A 558 35.58 -2.31 2.25
C ALA A 558 36.89 -3.12 2.26
N ALA A 559 37.22 -3.75 3.40
CA ALA A 559 38.40 -4.60 3.52
C ALA A 559 38.31 -5.85 2.62
N LEU A 560 37.12 -6.45 2.49
CA LEU A 560 36.87 -7.57 1.59
C LEU A 560 36.98 -7.15 0.12
N SER A 561 36.40 -6.02 -0.26
CA SER A 561 36.48 -5.48 -1.63
C SER A 561 37.91 -5.15 -2.06
N SER A 562 38.84 -4.93 -1.12
CA SER A 562 40.26 -4.69 -1.43
C SER A 562 41.08 -5.95 -1.67
N LYS A 563 40.49 -7.15 -1.52
CA LYS A 563 41.22 -8.41 -1.69
C LYS A 563 41.48 -8.71 -3.17
N PRO A 564 42.67 -9.18 -3.56
CA PRO A 564 43.00 -9.43 -4.98
C PRO A 564 42.05 -10.40 -5.68
N PHE A 565 41.58 -11.41 -4.96
CA PHE A 565 40.65 -12.42 -5.48
C PHE A 565 39.19 -11.96 -5.49
N VAL A 566 38.88 -10.74 -5.04
CA VAL A 566 37.52 -10.21 -5.01
C VAL A 566 37.41 -9.16 -6.11
N GLN A 567 36.62 -9.45 -7.14
CA GLN A 567 36.37 -8.52 -8.24
C GLN A 567 35.37 -7.45 -7.83
N ALA A 568 34.27 -7.87 -7.18
CA ALA A 568 33.24 -6.97 -6.71
C ALA A 568 32.53 -7.57 -5.49
N VAL A 569 31.97 -6.72 -4.65
CA VAL A 569 31.08 -7.12 -3.55
C VAL A 569 29.87 -6.21 -3.56
N TYR A 570 28.69 -6.81 -3.39
CA TYR A 570 27.42 -6.11 -3.39
C TYR A 570 26.59 -6.45 -2.14
N GLU A 571 25.97 -5.42 -1.56
CA GLU A 571 24.94 -5.56 -0.55
C GLU A 571 23.70 -6.16 -1.20
N CYS A 572 23.03 -7.05 -0.48
CA CYS A 572 21.80 -7.69 -0.91
C CYS A 572 20.80 -7.70 0.25
N GLY A 573 19.53 -7.43 -0.06
CA GLY A 573 18.46 -7.54 0.91
C GLY A 573 18.06 -8.99 1.17
N MET A 574 16.81 -9.33 0.89
CA MET A 574 16.29 -10.68 1.14
C MET A 574 15.88 -11.36 -0.14
N LEU A 575 16.32 -12.60 -0.30
CA LEU A 575 16.04 -13.46 -1.44
C LEU A 575 15.32 -14.72 -0.97
N SER A 576 14.26 -15.14 -1.68
CA SER A 576 13.67 -16.47 -1.51
C SER A 576 14.04 -17.39 -2.65
N ARG A 577 14.11 -18.69 -2.40
CA ARG A 577 14.35 -19.68 -3.46
C ARG A 577 13.12 -19.76 -4.37
N ALA A 578 13.29 -19.71 -5.69
CA ALA A 578 12.16 -19.64 -6.62
C ALA A 578 11.26 -20.90 -6.58
N ASP A 579 11.85 -22.08 -6.37
CA ASP A 579 11.18 -23.38 -6.25
C ASP A 579 10.87 -23.78 -4.79
N ALA A 580 11.23 -22.94 -3.82
CA ALA A 580 10.93 -23.12 -2.40
C ALA A 580 10.84 -21.75 -1.71
N ASP A 581 9.75 -21.05 -1.98
CA ASP A 581 9.49 -19.68 -1.51
C ASP A 581 9.39 -19.53 0.02
N TRP A 582 9.14 -20.64 0.71
CA TRP A 582 9.24 -20.79 2.17
C TRP A 582 10.68 -20.77 2.68
N MET A 583 11.69 -20.92 1.83
CA MET A 583 13.11 -20.74 2.16
C MET A 583 13.57 -19.35 1.73
N ALA A 584 14.29 -18.67 2.62
CA ALA A 584 14.90 -17.40 2.26
C ALA A 584 16.23 -17.16 2.99
N CYS A 585 17.07 -16.33 2.38
CA CYS A 585 18.30 -15.86 2.97
C CYS A 585 18.43 -14.35 2.79
N SER A 586 19.25 -13.76 3.65
CA SER A 586 19.62 -12.36 3.55
C SER A 586 21.11 -12.31 3.88
N PRO A 587 21.97 -12.58 2.88
CA PRO A 587 23.41 -12.58 3.09
C PRO A 587 23.89 -11.15 3.35
N ASP A 588 24.92 -10.98 4.17
CA ASP A 588 25.51 -9.66 4.47
C ASP A 588 26.13 -9.01 3.21
N GLY A 589 26.50 -9.84 2.23
CA GLY A 589 26.84 -9.41 0.88
C GLY A 589 26.93 -10.58 -0.09
N ILE A 590 27.15 -10.27 -1.37
CA ILE A 590 27.43 -11.22 -2.44
C ILE A 590 28.70 -10.75 -3.14
N ALA A 591 29.72 -11.59 -3.15
CA ALA A 591 31.00 -11.30 -3.79
C ALA A 591 31.13 -12.06 -5.11
N LEU A 592 31.65 -11.37 -6.11
CA LEU A 592 32.19 -11.98 -7.32
C LEU A 592 33.68 -12.23 -7.09
N ILE A 593 34.08 -13.50 -7.08
CA ILE A 593 35.44 -13.91 -6.72
C ILE A 593 36.15 -14.63 -7.85
N ASP A 594 37.45 -14.37 -7.98
CA ASP A 594 38.36 -15.09 -8.85
C ASP A 594 38.93 -16.31 -8.09
N THR A 595 38.40 -17.47 -8.41
CA THR A 595 38.80 -18.75 -7.80
C THR A 595 40.21 -19.18 -8.20
N GLY A 596 40.73 -18.70 -9.33
CA GLY A 596 42.10 -18.95 -9.77
C GLY A 596 43.13 -18.31 -8.82
N GLN A 597 42.83 -17.11 -8.32
CA GLN A 597 43.67 -16.44 -7.33
C GLN A 597 43.62 -17.06 -5.93
N LEU A 598 42.61 -17.88 -5.65
CA LEU A 598 42.49 -18.62 -4.39
C LEU A 598 43.26 -19.95 -4.41
N GLY A 599 43.75 -20.39 -5.57
CA GLY A 599 44.43 -21.69 -5.71
C GLY A 599 43.52 -22.88 -5.44
N ILE A 600 42.19 -22.73 -5.58
CA ILE A 600 41.19 -23.76 -5.29
C ILE A 600 40.95 -24.69 -6.50
N SER A 601 41.42 -24.33 -7.69
CA SER A 601 41.20 -25.13 -8.91
C SER A 601 42.42 -25.99 -9.26
N GLU A 602 42.29 -27.31 -9.11
CA GLU A 602 43.27 -28.30 -9.56
C GLU A 602 42.92 -28.93 -10.93
N ASP A 603 41.77 -28.63 -11.56
CA ASP A 603 41.38 -29.28 -12.82
C ASP A 603 40.93 -28.32 -13.94
N VAL A 604 41.55 -28.55 -15.11
CA VAL A 604 41.49 -27.75 -16.33
C VAL A 604 40.30 -28.14 -17.20
N ALA A 605 39.36 -27.20 -17.46
CA ALA A 605 38.68 -27.04 -18.76
C ALA A 605 37.67 -25.87 -18.76
N ALA A 606 38.00 -24.80 -19.48
CA ALA A 606 37.09 -23.90 -20.21
C ALA A 606 35.93 -23.19 -19.47
N HIS A 607 35.91 -23.13 -18.14
CA HIS A 607 34.89 -22.37 -17.40
C HIS A 607 35.52 -21.16 -16.73
N SER A 608 34.84 -20.01 -16.87
CA SER A 608 35.14 -18.72 -16.21
C SER A 608 35.69 -18.93 -14.79
N TRP A 609 36.87 -18.37 -14.48
CA TRP A 609 37.46 -18.41 -13.13
C TRP A 609 36.66 -17.60 -12.10
N MET A 610 35.61 -16.91 -12.53
CA MET A 610 34.71 -16.13 -11.68
C MET A 610 33.57 -16.98 -11.11
N ASP A 611 33.37 -16.89 -9.81
CA ASP A 611 32.28 -17.54 -9.08
C ASP A 611 31.57 -16.56 -8.13
N LEU A 612 30.33 -16.89 -7.76
CA LEU A 612 29.52 -16.12 -6.83
C LEU A 612 29.64 -16.70 -5.41
N ALA A 613 30.16 -15.89 -4.48
CA ALA A 613 30.25 -16.24 -3.08
C ALA A 613 29.26 -15.44 -2.24
N SER A 614 28.49 -16.14 -1.41
CA SER A 614 27.73 -15.50 -0.33
C SER A 614 28.68 -15.02 0.75
N VAL A 615 28.51 -13.77 1.21
CA VAL A 615 29.31 -13.18 2.28
C VAL A 615 28.50 -13.16 3.57
N GLU A 616 29.07 -13.70 4.63
CA GLU A 616 28.53 -13.63 6.00
C GLU A 616 29.60 -12.98 6.90
N ILE A 617 29.26 -11.85 7.51
CA ILE A 617 30.16 -11.06 8.34
C ILE A 617 29.86 -11.36 9.81
N LYS A 618 30.89 -11.84 10.52
CA LYS A 618 30.84 -12.02 11.97
C LYS A 618 31.89 -11.16 12.64
N THR A 619 31.43 -10.18 13.40
CA THR A 619 32.33 -9.38 14.25
C THR A 619 32.51 -10.08 15.59
N ASN A 620 33.72 -10.60 15.85
CA ASN A 620 34.10 -11.08 17.18
C ASN A 620 34.41 -9.89 18.09
N VAL A 621 33.58 -9.68 19.11
CA VAL A 621 33.70 -8.55 20.05
C VAL A 621 34.73 -8.87 21.13
N GLY A 622 36.02 -8.86 20.76
CA GLY A 622 37.12 -8.76 21.73
C GLY A 622 37.40 -7.28 22.00
N VAL A 623 37.27 -6.83 23.26
CA VAL A 623 37.41 -5.41 23.66
C VAL A 623 38.72 -4.77 23.16
N SER A 624 39.80 -5.55 23.04
CA SER A 624 41.14 -5.09 22.64
C SER A 624 41.34 -4.90 21.12
N SER A 625 40.48 -5.46 20.27
CA SER A 625 40.63 -5.39 18.80
C SER A 625 39.95 -4.17 18.17
N LEU A 626 39.14 -3.45 18.96
CA LEU A 626 38.27 -2.35 18.53
C LEU A 626 39.02 -1.02 18.32
N ASP A 627 39.92 -0.66 19.22
CA ASP A 627 40.69 0.60 19.11
C ASP A 627 41.55 0.64 17.85
N ARG A 628 41.93 -0.53 17.34
CA ARG A 628 42.74 -0.68 16.13
C ARG A 628 41.93 -0.47 14.85
N ALA A 629 40.65 -0.83 14.82
CA ALA A 629 39.77 -0.65 13.66
C ALA A 629 39.29 0.80 13.54
N ILE A 630 38.94 1.44 14.67
CA ILE A 630 38.60 2.87 14.73
C ILE A 630 39.82 3.72 14.35
N GLY A 631 41.03 3.31 14.73
CA GLY A 631 42.27 3.97 14.28
C GLY A 631 42.49 3.92 12.76
N MET A 632 42.01 2.88 12.07
CA MET A 632 42.10 2.78 10.60
C MET A 632 41.06 3.65 9.86
N GLU A 633 40.00 4.11 10.55
CA GLU A 633 39.01 5.04 10.02
C GLU A 633 39.55 6.48 9.88
N THR A 634 40.72 6.77 10.48
CA THR A 634 41.30 8.13 10.57
C THR A 634 42.54 8.38 9.70
N VAL A 635 42.83 7.54 8.71
CA VAL A 635 43.93 7.83 7.78
C VAL A 635 43.46 8.74 6.64
N ASP A 636 43.63 10.05 6.88
CA ASP A 636 43.74 11.17 5.95
C ASP A 636 42.72 11.31 4.81
N VAL A 637 41.57 11.91 5.12
CA VAL A 637 40.91 12.81 4.16
C VAL A 637 41.72 14.11 4.10
N LYS A 638 42.67 14.19 3.16
CA LYS A 638 43.28 15.46 2.78
C LYS A 638 42.26 16.30 2.01
N THR A 639 41.60 17.22 2.70
CA THR A 639 40.89 18.32 2.05
C THR A 639 41.91 19.31 1.49
N CYS A 640 42.21 19.23 0.18
CA CYS A 640 42.87 20.31 -0.53
C CYS A 640 41.82 21.36 -0.90
N ARG A 641 42.00 22.61 -0.44
CA ARG A 641 41.34 23.77 -1.06
C ARG A 641 42.03 24.04 -2.39
N VAL A 642 41.25 24.10 -3.45
CA VAL A 642 41.70 24.57 -4.76
C VAL A 642 42.02 26.06 -4.65
N GLY A 643 43.28 26.42 -4.91
CA GLY A 643 43.77 27.79 -4.97
C GLY A 643 44.84 28.10 -3.93
N ASP A 644 46.08 27.65 -4.16
CA ASP A 644 47.26 28.51 -4.27
C ASP A 644 48.50 27.66 -4.62
N ALA A 645 49.34 28.24 -5.47
CA ALA A 645 50.39 27.59 -6.25
C ALA A 645 51.55 27.02 -5.43
N THR A 646 52.01 25.82 -5.78
CA THR A 646 53.33 25.51 -6.39
C THR A 646 53.38 24.03 -6.78
#